data_AF-A0A0D3FTW5-F1
#
_entry.id   AF-A0A0D3FTW5-F1
#
_cell.length_a   1.000
_cell.length_b   1.000
_cell.length_c   1.000
_cell.angle_alpha   90.00
_cell.angle_beta   90.00
_cell.angle_gamma   90.00
#
_symmetry.space_group_name_H-M   'P 1'
#
loop_
_entity.id
_entity.type
_entity.pdbx_description
1 polymer ?
#
loop_
_entity_poly.entity_id
_entity_poly.type
_entity_poly.pdbx_seq_one_letter_code
_entity_poly.pdbx_strand_id
1 'polypeptide(L)'
;MRCAARPTTTTTTAPPWWAAAADDEQGCPATAAAAEEIRPAPPRHLLAPTTAVSRLRRRRRVARRACRRRHVAVLAQQEPLLPRRAPDFVVEALRSIAELMIYGDQHDPSYFEFFMEKQIMGEFARILRISKLSRVSLQLLQTMSIMIQNLRNEHSIYYIFSNEHINFLITAISGKLNKNTISLLVKTKNDEVISFPLYVEALKFAFHEDSMIRVAIRTLTLNVYHVGDESVNRFVSRAPLSDYFSDMVNHFQKQCIDLDKLVVRSVRNADSAVPTASVEDAIVQIEDTLYYFSDVMSSGIPDLGRFITENILQLLVFRFLLPSLQRQSTDLGISVTTSMYLICCILHIFKNKDMASTVAAALFHQPDCHDRKQGTPNGYTSEHDNGISDNQGTSTSDIDQSNEDKSDILSSSNTHCLPDDPSSSDCCQGNTLREHLLSYIISGDDFQALGSLCLFSTLLQTKELDESMLDALGILPQRKQHKKLLLQALVGEDLAERQLFSSSSGLADDSICSDFDMYVRKLQDKYGLKCHHPRQMTSKFHRYQVLDALVALFCRSNVSADVRLVGGWLFRQLLPHGEEEFTAFHLKWLKDSHKDYSIKLLDESGGCWRDLLVPIVKEAWKNCKKAIETSSPPKGSKSAILPLDSCSFGGDSSIAIAERIYEMVKGFVLQRQVILFCLGETLTDQPPIFSPTDLPVNNRATLAGFDGSVPKPGLEVNLVDAVPCRIAFERGKERHFCFLALSNGTSGWILLLEELPLKEKRGIVRVTAPLAGSDPRIDEKHAKWLHLRIRPSTVPFLDTEKYKGKTRKYLVDGRWTLAFRDEQSCKEAETMVIEEMKLQQGAVGEQLKLLLEFDMPEDGLQHPCSSHETTSDDGS
;
A
#
# COMPACT_ATOMS: atom_id res chain seq x y z
N MET A 1 48.53 8.91 3.33
CA MET A 1 49.25 10.20 3.44
C MET A 1 48.35 11.22 4.13
N ARG A 2 48.92 11.93 5.12
CA ARG A 2 48.49 13.16 5.84
C ARG A 2 47.93 14.25 4.87
N CYS A 3 47.10 15.25 5.16
CA CYS A 3 46.56 15.98 6.34
C CYS A 3 45.39 16.87 5.81
N ALA A 4 44.19 16.92 6.43
CA ALA A 4 43.72 17.80 7.52
C ALA A 4 43.33 19.26 7.14
N ALA A 5 42.04 19.59 7.29
CA ALA A 5 41.53 20.77 8.02
C ALA A 5 40.11 20.49 8.57
N ARG A 6 39.90 20.76 9.86
CA ARG A 6 38.72 20.41 10.69
C ARG A 6 37.56 21.43 10.62
N PRO A 7 36.33 21.02 11.01
CA PRO A 7 35.21 21.88 11.39
C PRO A 7 35.05 22.01 12.92
N THR A 8 34.32 23.04 13.38
CA THR A 8 33.82 23.21 14.76
C THR A 8 32.28 23.09 14.76
N THR A 9 31.73 21.98 15.28
CA THR A 9 31.01 21.80 16.58
C THR A 9 29.65 22.53 16.65
N THR A 10 28.51 21.93 17.01
CA THR A 10 28.22 20.82 17.96
C THR A 10 26.86 20.16 17.67
N THR A 11 26.85 18.82 17.74
CA THR A 11 25.69 17.92 17.81
C THR A 11 25.48 17.47 19.26
N THR A 12 24.24 17.22 19.71
CA THR A 12 23.96 16.11 20.66
C THR A 12 22.50 15.66 20.56
N THR A 13 22.34 14.41 20.13
CA THR A 13 21.17 13.53 20.26
C THR A 13 21.27 12.68 21.55
N ALA A 14 20.11 12.27 22.08
CA ALA A 14 19.87 11.35 23.22
C ALA A 14 20.39 9.90 22.98
N PRO A 15 20.03 8.83 23.74
CA PRO A 15 19.39 8.60 25.07
C PRO A 15 20.23 7.54 25.88
N PRO A 16 19.74 6.50 26.62
CA PRO A 16 18.58 6.23 27.50
C PRO A 16 18.99 5.68 28.91
N TRP A 17 18.11 5.58 29.92
CA TRP A 17 18.36 4.80 31.16
C TRP A 17 17.14 4.02 31.69
N TRP A 18 17.36 2.73 31.99
CA TRP A 18 16.63 1.90 32.97
C TRP A 18 17.58 0.79 33.50
N ALA A 19 17.20 0.19 34.65
CA ALA A 19 17.87 -0.84 35.49
C ALA A 19 18.97 -0.31 36.43
N ALA A 20 19.23 -0.82 37.65
CA ALA A 20 18.56 -1.67 38.65
C ALA A 20 19.52 -1.73 39.88
N ALA A 21 18.99 -2.10 41.07
CA ALA A 21 19.66 -2.74 42.22
C ALA A 21 20.65 -1.98 43.16
N ALA A 22 20.24 -1.92 44.44
CA ALA A 22 20.88 -2.48 45.65
C ALA A 22 22.25 -2.01 46.24
N ASP A 23 22.21 -1.91 47.58
CA ASP A 23 23.21 -2.20 48.63
C ASP A 23 24.20 -1.16 49.21
N ASP A 24 24.31 -1.30 50.54
CA ASP A 24 25.35 -1.02 51.54
C ASP A 24 25.61 0.37 52.17
N GLU A 25 25.04 0.52 53.38
CA GLU A 25 25.70 0.52 54.71
C GLU A 25 27.05 1.24 55.01
N GLN A 26 27.04 1.80 56.24
CA GLN A 26 28.13 2.03 57.21
C GLN A 26 28.96 3.33 57.21
N GLY A 27 29.06 3.92 58.41
CA GLY A 27 30.25 4.69 58.82
C GLY A 27 30.05 5.91 59.73
N CYS A 28 29.63 5.70 60.98
CA CYS A 28 29.69 6.68 62.09
C CYS A 28 31.16 6.98 62.52
N PRO A 29 31.46 8.02 63.32
CA PRO A 29 31.43 7.82 64.78
C PRO A 29 30.98 9.01 65.67
N ALA A 30 30.75 8.64 66.92
CA ALA A 30 30.12 9.29 68.06
C ALA A 30 30.92 10.39 68.79
N THR A 31 30.27 11.10 69.73
CA THR A 31 30.62 11.02 71.18
C THR A 31 29.62 11.73 72.11
N ALA A 32 29.18 10.95 73.12
CA ALA A 32 28.90 11.26 74.55
C ALA A 32 27.78 12.24 74.98
N ALA A 33 27.06 12.08 76.10
CA ALA A 33 26.78 11.00 77.08
C ALA A 33 25.81 11.55 78.17
N ALA A 34 25.19 10.63 78.94
CA ALA A 34 24.48 10.74 80.25
C ALA A 34 23.00 11.22 80.23
N ALA A 35 22.02 10.33 80.46
CA ALA A 35 21.51 9.73 81.74
C ALA A 35 20.65 10.75 82.56
N GLU A 36 19.45 10.49 83.11
CA GLU A 36 18.94 9.30 83.81
C GLU A 36 17.43 9.46 84.14
N GLU A 37 16.72 8.32 84.22
CA GLU A 37 15.57 7.96 85.07
C GLU A 37 14.12 8.51 85.00
N ILE A 38 13.22 7.65 85.50
CA ILE A 38 11.80 7.44 85.20
C ILE A 38 10.99 7.33 86.52
N ARG A 39 9.69 7.74 86.47
CA ARG A 39 8.49 7.40 87.33
C ARG A 39 8.27 8.14 88.67
N PRO A 40 7.03 8.12 89.27
CA PRO A 40 5.67 8.38 88.74
C PRO A 40 4.77 9.28 89.68
N ALA A 41 3.51 9.55 89.29
CA ALA A 41 2.42 10.36 89.94
C ALA A 41 1.87 9.79 91.30
N PRO A 42 0.84 10.33 92.06
CA PRO A 42 -0.33 11.20 91.74
C PRO A 42 -0.83 12.16 92.91
N PRO A 43 -2.14 12.46 93.20
CA PRO A 43 -3.06 13.45 92.58
C PRO A 43 -3.83 14.45 93.52
N ARG A 44 -4.67 15.32 92.90
CA ARG A 44 -5.86 16.11 93.37
C ARG A 44 -5.59 17.50 94.00
N HIS A 45 -6.20 18.62 93.58
CA HIS A 45 -7.63 18.99 93.65
C HIS A 45 -7.86 20.38 92.97
N LEU A 46 -9.13 20.66 92.65
CA LEU A 46 -9.67 21.80 91.93
C LEU A 46 -9.41 23.19 92.55
N LEU A 47 -9.19 24.19 91.70
CA LEU A 47 -9.81 25.53 91.74
C LEU A 47 -9.48 26.30 90.44
N ALA A 48 -10.51 26.80 89.77
CA ALA A 48 -10.45 27.90 88.80
C ALA A 48 -11.26 29.08 89.41
N PRO A 49 -11.17 30.37 88.98
CA PRO A 49 -10.81 30.77 87.61
C PRO A 49 -10.12 32.16 87.43
N THR A 50 -9.95 32.52 86.15
CA THR A 50 -9.96 33.88 85.55
C THR A 50 -8.78 34.84 85.72
N THR A 51 -8.08 35.12 84.61
CA THR A 51 -7.90 36.47 83.97
C THR A 51 -6.69 36.58 83.00
N ALA A 52 -5.91 35.52 82.78
CA ALA A 52 -4.75 35.59 81.86
C ALA A 52 -5.00 35.11 80.41
N VAL A 53 -6.00 34.23 80.18
CA VAL A 53 -6.20 33.56 78.87
C VAL A 53 -6.98 34.40 77.85
N SER A 54 -7.79 35.36 78.30
CA SER A 54 -8.56 36.26 77.42
C SER A 54 -7.68 37.34 76.76
N ARG A 55 -6.59 37.77 77.42
CA ARG A 55 -5.64 38.76 76.88
C ARG A 55 -4.71 38.15 75.81
N LEU A 56 -4.36 36.87 75.90
CA LEU A 56 -3.51 36.19 74.92
C LEU A 56 -4.28 35.81 73.63
N ARG A 57 -5.56 35.44 73.74
CA ARG A 57 -6.43 35.15 72.57
C ARG A 57 -6.77 36.41 71.76
N ARG A 58 -6.91 37.59 72.40
CA ARG A 58 -7.11 38.87 71.68
C ARG A 58 -5.85 39.34 70.94
N ARG A 59 -4.66 39.19 71.52
CA ARG A 59 -3.38 39.52 70.84
C ARG A 59 -3.07 38.60 69.65
N ARG A 60 -3.35 37.29 69.72
CA ARG A 60 -3.17 36.36 68.57
C ARG A 60 -4.17 36.57 67.42
N ARG A 61 -5.40 37.04 67.68
CA ARG A 61 -6.39 37.36 66.63
C ARG A 61 -6.12 38.70 65.92
N VAL A 62 -5.60 39.70 66.61
CA VAL A 62 -5.22 41.00 66.01
C VAL A 62 -3.93 40.89 65.19
N ALA A 63 -2.94 40.09 65.64
CA ALA A 63 -1.71 39.84 64.88
C ALA A 63 -1.96 39.05 63.57
N ARG A 64 -2.91 38.10 63.55
CA ARG A 64 -3.30 37.37 62.33
C ARG A 64 -4.11 38.22 61.34
N ARG A 65 -4.93 39.18 61.82
CA ARG A 65 -5.66 40.14 60.97
C ARG A 65 -4.75 41.19 60.32
N ALA A 66 -3.71 41.65 61.01
CA ALA A 66 -2.73 42.60 60.46
C ALA A 66 -1.77 41.97 59.43
N CYS A 67 -1.45 40.67 59.58
CA CYS A 67 -0.56 39.97 58.66
C CYS A 67 -1.23 39.61 57.32
N ARG A 68 -2.54 39.30 57.30
CA ARG A 68 -3.27 38.96 56.07
C ARG A 68 -3.64 40.18 55.19
N ARG A 69 -3.93 41.35 55.78
CA ARG A 69 -4.17 42.59 55.00
C ARG A 69 -2.91 43.14 54.31
N ARG A 70 -1.73 42.93 54.90
CA ARG A 70 -0.45 43.34 54.27
C ARG A 70 -0.03 42.47 53.09
N HIS A 71 -0.41 41.19 53.06
CA HIS A 71 -0.06 40.31 51.93
C HIS A 71 -0.83 40.64 50.65
N VAL A 72 -2.09 41.08 50.74
CA VAL A 72 -2.88 41.50 49.57
C VAL A 72 -2.44 42.88 49.05
N ALA A 73 -2.07 43.80 49.95
CA ALA A 73 -1.60 45.13 49.56
C ALA A 73 -0.22 45.13 48.88
N VAL A 74 0.67 44.18 49.23
CA VAL A 74 1.99 44.04 48.62
C VAL A 74 1.95 43.37 47.24
N LEU A 75 0.86 42.65 46.91
CA LEU A 75 0.67 42.07 45.57
C LEU A 75 0.04 43.05 44.56
N ALA A 76 -0.62 44.12 45.03
CA ALA A 76 -1.37 45.06 44.19
C ALA A 76 -0.61 46.35 43.82
N GLN A 77 0.63 46.52 44.29
CA GLN A 77 1.47 47.67 43.94
C GLN A 77 2.85 47.18 43.50
N GLN A 78 3.01 46.93 42.20
CA GLN A 78 4.23 47.17 41.39
C GLN A 78 4.15 46.42 40.03
N GLU A 79 4.01 47.16 38.93
CA GLU A 79 4.59 46.79 37.63
C GLU A 79 5.95 47.49 37.47
N PRO A 80 6.90 47.06 36.60
CA PRO A 80 7.10 45.76 35.97
C PRO A 80 8.58 45.30 36.13
N LEU A 81 8.90 44.44 37.10
CA LEU A 81 10.24 43.84 37.23
C LEU A 81 10.16 42.42 37.80
N LEU A 82 9.76 41.42 37.01
CA LEU A 82 9.86 40.02 37.44
C LEU A 82 10.21 39.06 36.30
N PRO A 83 11.47 38.62 36.25
CA PRO A 83 11.74 37.21 36.01
C PRO A 83 12.83 36.72 36.98
N ARG A 84 12.46 36.22 38.17
CA ARG A 84 13.24 35.29 39.05
C ARG A 84 12.71 35.16 40.50
N ARG A 85 11.38 35.13 40.72
CA ARG A 85 10.85 34.62 42.01
C ARG A 85 10.60 33.12 41.88
N ALA A 86 11.05 32.36 42.86
CA ALA A 86 10.99 30.90 42.86
C ALA A 86 9.54 30.42 42.59
N PRO A 87 9.34 29.41 41.74
CA PRO A 87 8.01 28.88 41.39
C PRO A 87 7.20 28.50 42.64
N ASP A 88 7.87 28.15 43.74
CA ASP A 88 7.26 27.79 45.03
C ASP A 88 6.50 28.96 45.70
N PHE A 89 7.01 30.19 45.60
CA PHE A 89 6.34 31.35 46.18
C PHE A 89 5.04 31.69 45.43
N VAL A 90 5.07 31.59 44.11
CA VAL A 90 3.89 31.81 43.27
C VAL A 90 2.84 30.75 43.54
N VAL A 91 3.26 29.48 43.68
CA VAL A 91 2.38 28.36 44.02
C VAL A 91 1.67 28.58 45.37
N GLU A 92 2.39 29.02 46.40
CA GLU A 92 1.81 29.29 47.72
C GLU A 92 0.88 30.52 47.74
N ALA A 93 1.23 31.56 46.97
CA ALA A 93 0.37 32.72 46.79
C ALA A 93 -0.95 32.34 46.11
N LEU A 94 -0.91 31.49 45.07
CA LEU A 94 -2.11 30.98 44.41
C LEU A 94 -2.99 30.17 45.38
N ARG A 95 -2.40 29.27 46.17
CA ARG A 95 -3.12 28.51 47.19
C ARG A 95 -3.83 29.43 48.21
N SER A 96 -3.12 30.47 48.66
CA SER A 96 -3.66 31.47 49.58
C SER A 96 -4.84 32.25 48.99
N ILE A 97 -4.84 32.51 47.68
CA ILE A 97 -5.96 33.18 47.00
C ILE A 97 -7.20 32.29 47.00
N ALA A 98 -7.09 30.99 46.69
CA ALA A 98 -8.24 30.08 46.77
C ALA A 98 -8.84 30.02 48.18
N GLU A 99 -8.01 29.91 49.22
CA GLU A 99 -8.49 29.92 50.61
C GLU A 99 -9.25 31.21 50.95
N LEU A 100 -8.73 32.36 50.49
CA LEU A 100 -9.36 33.66 50.72
C LEU A 100 -10.70 33.78 49.99
N MET A 101 -10.79 33.26 48.76
CA MET A 101 -12.02 33.29 47.97
C MET A 101 -13.10 32.39 48.53
N ILE A 102 -12.75 31.17 48.96
CA ILE A 102 -13.69 30.24 49.61
C ILE A 102 -14.17 30.82 50.94
N TYR A 103 -13.28 31.42 51.72
CA TYR A 103 -13.65 32.09 52.96
C TYR A 103 -14.55 33.31 52.70
N GLY A 104 -14.21 34.15 51.71
CA GLY A 104 -14.97 35.33 51.32
C GLY A 104 -16.38 35.00 50.88
N ASP A 105 -16.53 33.99 50.03
CA ASP A 105 -17.83 33.52 49.55
C ASP A 105 -18.75 33.03 50.68
N GLN A 106 -18.19 32.30 51.65
CA GLN A 106 -18.98 31.67 52.72
C GLN A 106 -19.18 32.55 53.95
N HIS A 107 -18.32 33.55 54.20
CA HIS A 107 -18.32 34.30 55.47
C HIS A 107 -18.29 35.83 55.31
N ASP A 108 -17.72 36.40 54.24
CA ASP A 108 -17.55 37.85 54.08
C ASP A 108 -17.44 38.25 52.58
N PRO A 109 -18.54 38.67 51.95
CA PRO A 109 -18.60 38.98 50.52
C PRO A 109 -17.62 40.06 50.05
N SER A 110 -17.14 40.94 50.95
CA SER A 110 -16.24 42.04 50.59
C SER A 110 -14.92 41.58 49.98
N TYR A 111 -14.44 40.38 50.35
CA TYR A 111 -13.25 39.78 49.72
C TYR A 111 -13.51 39.34 48.28
N PHE A 112 -14.71 38.83 48.00
CA PHE A 112 -15.10 38.42 46.65
C PHE A 112 -15.40 39.63 45.77
N GLU A 113 -16.03 40.68 46.30
CA GLU A 113 -16.22 41.96 45.60
C GLU A 113 -14.90 42.59 45.17
N PHE A 114 -13.88 42.58 46.05
CA PHE A 114 -12.54 43.05 45.68
C PHE A 114 -11.91 42.19 44.57
N PHE A 115 -12.12 40.88 44.60
CA PHE A 115 -11.64 39.96 43.57
C PHE A 115 -12.29 40.23 42.21
N MET A 116 -13.58 40.59 42.19
CA MET A 116 -14.29 41.04 40.99
C MET A 116 -13.76 42.39 40.49
N GLU A 117 -13.64 43.37 41.38
CA GLU A 117 -13.19 44.73 41.06
C GLU A 117 -11.78 44.72 40.43
N LYS A 118 -10.90 43.83 40.91
CA LYS A 118 -9.52 43.71 40.42
C LYS A 118 -9.35 42.73 39.26
N GLN A 119 -10.42 42.15 38.73
CA GLN A 119 -10.37 41.25 37.56
C GLN A 119 -9.34 40.11 37.73
N ILE A 120 -9.22 39.56 38.94
CA ILE A 120 -8.18 38.58 39.26
C ILE A 120 -8.36 37.30 38.43
N MET A 121 -9.60 36.96 38.04
CA MET A 121 -9.87 35.88 37.08
C MET A 121 -9.30 36.14 35.69
N GLY A 122 -9.36 37.37 35.19
CA GLY A 122 -8.75 37.76 33.93
C GLY A 122 -7.22 37.64 33.98
N GLU A 123 -6.63 37.96 35.13
CA GLU A 123 -5.19 37.80 35.35
C GLU A 123 -4.78 36.32 35.43
N PHE A 124 -5.60 35.46 36.03
CA PHE A 124 -5.41 34.01 35.98
C PHE A 124 -5.45 33.48 34.54
N ALA A 125 -6.42 33.90 33.73
CA ALA A 125 -6.50 33.53 32.31
C ALA A 125 -5.28 34.03 31.52
N ARG A 126 -4.83 35.27 31.79
CA ARG A 126 -3.64 35.85 31.17
C ARG A 126 -2.37 35.07 31.54
N ILE A 127 -2.21 34.69 32.80
CA ILE A 127 -1.10 33.86 33.27
C ILE A 127 -1.13 32.53 32.53
N LEU A 128 -2.25 31.80 32.51
CA LEU A 128 -2.39 30.52 31.79
C LEU A 128 -2.05 30.63 30.29
N ARG A 129 -2.33 31.78 29.66
CA ARG A 129 -1.98 32.03 28.24
C ARG A 129 -0.48 32.22 28.02
N ILE A 130 0.23 32.82 28.98
CA ILE A 130 1.64 33.22 28.86
C ILE A 130 2.58 32.16 29.46
N SER A 131 2.13 31.39 30.45
CA SER A 131 2.99 30.52 31.24
C SER A 131 3.39 29.24 30.51
N LYS A 132 4.64 29.22 30.01
CA LYS A 132 5.34 28.00 29.56
C LYS A 132 5.77 27.06 30.70
N LEU A 133 5.63 27.49 31.96
CA LEU A 133 6.05 26.77 33.17
C LEU A 133 4.93 25.87 33.70
N SER A 134 5.05 24.56 33.48
CA SER A 134 4.00 23.57 33.81
C SER A 134 3.54 23.61 35.27
N ARG A 135 4.44 23.86 36.22
CA ARG A 135 4.13 23.81 37.66
C ARG A 135 3.22 24.96 38.14
N VAL A 136 3.45 26.18 37.64
CA VAL A 136 2.61 27.34 38.00
C VAL A 136 1.24 27.23 37.32
N SER A 137 1.21 26.85 36.03
CA SER A 137 -0.04 26.60 35.32
C SER A 137 -0.86 25.50 36.02
N LEU A 138 -0.24 24.38 36.41
CA LEU A 138 -0.93 23.30 37.10
C LEU A 138 -1.50 23.72 38.45
N GLN A 139 -0.73 24.45 39.27
CA GLN A 139 -1.23 24.96 40.54
C GLN A 139 -2.38 25.95 40.33
N LEU A 140 -2.31 26.79 39.31
CA LEU A 140 -3.35 27.75 39.00
C LEU A 140 -4.66 27.05 38.62
N LEU A 141 -4.59 26.02 37.78
CA LEU A 141 -5.73 25.15 37.44
C LEU A 141 -6.33 24.48 38.69
N GLN A 142 -5.49 23.93 39.56
CA GLN A 142 -5.93 23.33 40.83
C GLN A 142 -6.60 24.37 41.75
N THR A 143 -6.01 25.56 41.87
CA THR A 143 -6.53 26.67 42.67
C THR A 143 -7.91 27.11 42.18
N MET A 144 -8.07 27.26 40.86
CA MET A 144 -9.35 27.59 40.24
C MET A 144 -10.39 26.48 40.46
N SER A 145 -10.01 25.21 40.34
CA SER A 145 -10.92 24.09 40.60
C SER A 145 -11.40 24.03 42.06
N ILE A 146 -10.47 24.12 43.02
CA ILE A 146 -10.82 24.12 44.45
C ILE A 146 -11.75 25.29 44.75
N MET A 147 -11.51 26.45 44.15
CA MET A 147 -12.41 27.60 44.27
C MET A 147 -13.80 27.26 43.73
N ILE A 148 -13.93 26.86 42.45
CA ILE A 148 -15.21 26.56 41.80
C ILE A 148 -16.01 25.49 42.56
N GLN A 149 -15.36 24.44 43.06
CA GLN A 149 -16.01 23.35 43.80
C GLN A 149 -16.57 23.75 45.17
N ASN A 150 -16.05 24.83 45.78
CA ASN A 150 -16.37 25.21 47.16
C ASN A 150 -17.17 26.51 47.29
N LEU A 151 -17.40 27.22 46.18
CA LEU A 151 -18.30 28.37 46.16
C LEU A 151 -19.75 27.92 46.26
N ARG A 152 -20.53 28.64 47.07
CA ARG A 152 -21.95 28.35 47.35
C ARG A 152 -22.86 29.51 46.99
N ASN A 153 -22.35 30.75 46.90
CA ASN A 153 -23.16 31.90 46.55
C ASN A 153 -23.40 31.97 45.04
N GLU A 154 -24.66 32.10 44.63
CA GLU A 154 -25.07 32.20 43.23
C GLU A 154 -24.43 33.39 42.50
N HIS A 155 -24.24 34.53 43.18
CA HIS A 155 -23.58 35.69 42.59
C HIS A 155 -22.11 35.44 42.27
N SER A 156 -21.39 34.76 43.18
CA SER A 156 -19.99 34.40 42.99
C SER A 156 -19.80 33.38 41.87
N ILE A 157 -20.70 32.39 41.82
CA ILE A 157 -20.75 31.39 40.76
C ILE A 157 -21.02 32.09 39.42
N TYR A 158 -22.06 32.92 39.33
CA TYR A 158 -22.41 33.62 38.10
C TYR A 158 -21.25 34.49 37.58
N TYR A 159 -20.56 35.23 38.44
CA TYR A 159 -19.40 36.03 38.04
C TYR A 159 -18.28 35.18 37.41
N ILE A 160 -17.98 34.02 37.99
CA ILE A 160 -16.94 33.14 37.46
C ILE A 160 -17.34 32.54 36.11
N PHE A 161 -18.61 32.19 35.92
CA PHE A 161 -19.10 31.56 34.69
C PHE A 161 -19.49 32.57 33.58
N SER A 162 -19.70 33.85 33.88
CA SER A 162 -20.24 34.84 32.92
C SER A 162 -19.22 35.47 31.97
N ASN A 163 -17.92 35.46 32.29
CA ASN A 163 -16.92 36.25 31.57
C ASN A 163 -16.01 35.44 30.60
N GLU A 164 -16.49 34.32 30.05
CA GLU A 164 -15.74 33.41 29.14
C GLU A 164 -14.41 32.84 29.68
N HIS A 165 -13.95 33.25 30.87
CA HIS A 165 -12.71 32.78 31.49
C HIS A 165 -12.72 31.27 31.75
N ILE A 166 -13.90 30.71 32.04
CA ILE A 166 -14.10 29.27 32.18
C ILE A 166 -14.05 28.56 30.81
N ASN A 167 -14.55 29.18 29.74
CA ASN A 167 -14.40 28.62 28.39
C ASN A 167 -12.91 28.56 28.01
N PHE A 168 -12.16 29.64 28.26
CA PHE A 168 -10.71 29.64 28.07
C PHE A 168 -10.00 28.58 28.92
N LEU A 169 -10.41 28.41 30.19
CA LEU A 169 -9.91 27.39 31.09
C LEU A 169 -10.16 25.98 30.53
N ILE A 170 -11.38 25.70 30.10
CA ILE A 170 -11.78 24.41 29.51
C ILE A 170 -10.98 24.15 28.23
N THR A 171 -10.84 25.13 27.34
CA THR A 171 -10.04 25.02 26.11
C THR A 171 -8.55 24.79 26.40
N ALA A 172 -8.00 25.46 27.42
CA ALA A 172 -6.61 25.30 27.82
C ALA A 172 -6.32 23.92 28.42
N ILE A 173 -7.29 23.33 29.15
CA ILE A 173 -7.15 22.01 29.77
C ILE A 173 -7.44 20.88 28.76
N SER A 174 -8.47 21.02 27.92
CA SER A 174 -8.91 19.96 26.99
C SER A 174 -7.88 19.62 25.92
N GLY A 175 -7.06 20.60 25.51
CA GLY A 175 -5.96 20.38 24.56
C GLY A 175 -4.72 19.71 25.14
N LYS A 176 -4.58 19.63 26.49
CA LYS A 176 -3.39 19.07 27.19
C LYS A 176 -3.80 18.34 28.47
N LEU A 177 -4.67 17.35 28.33
CA LEU A 177 -5.07 16.49 29.44
C LEU A 177 -3.88 15.68 29.97
N ASN A 178 -3.71 15.67 31.29
CA ASN A 178 -2.73 14.84 31.97
C ASN A 178 -3.32 14.36 33.31
N LYS A 179 -2.65 13.41 33.98
CA LYS A 179 -3.10 12.82 35.25
C LYS A 179 -3.42 13.86 36.34
N ASN A 180 -2.76 15.01 36.30
CA ASN A 180 -2.93 16.05 37.32
C ASN A 180 -4.09 17.03 37.01
N THR A 181 -4.56 17.09 35.76
CA THR A 181 -5.63 18.00 35.32
C THR A 181 -6.95 17.29 35.07
N ILE A 182 -6.95 15.97 34.87
CA ILE A 182 -8.16 15.20 34.54
C ILE A 182 -9.19 15.22 35.67
N SER A 183 -8.74 15.25 36.93
CA SER A 183 -9.61 15.36 38.11
C SER A 183 -10.44 16.65 38.16
N LEU A 184 -10.09 17.66 37.36
CA LEU A 184 -10.84 18.92 37.26
C LEU A 184 -12.07 18.80 36.37
N LEU A 185 -12.09 17.81 35.47
CA LEU A 185 -13.12 17.63 34.45
C LEU A 185 -14.03 16.42 34.72
N VAL A 186 -13.76 15.72 35.81
CA VAL A 186 -14.33 14.42 36.11
C VAL A 186 -14.93 14.42 37.52
N LYS A 187 -16.10 13.81 37.67
CA LYS A 187 -16.72 13.59 38.98
C LYS A 187 -16.38 12.19 39.47
N THR A 188 -15.67 12.09 40.58
CA THR A 188 -15.30 10.83 41.22
C THR A 188 -16.11 10.54 42.48
N LYS A 189 -16.32 9.26 42.78
CA LYS A 189 -16.84 8.75 44.05
C LYS A 189 -16.10 7.45 44.37
N ASN A 190 -15.54 7.35 45.57
CA ASN A 190 -14.72 6.20 45.99
C ASN A 190 -13.60 5.87 44.98
N ASP A 191 -12.91 6.91 44.47
CA ASP A 191 -11.86 6.80 43.45
C ASP A 191 -12.31 6.21 42.10
N GLU A 192 -13.61 6.05 41.87
CA GLU A 192 -14.19 5.72 40.57
C GLU A 192 -14.79 6.95 39.90
N VAL A 193 -14.59 7.07 38.60
CA VAL A 193 -15.22 8.09 37.77
C VAL A 193 -16.68 7.72 37.52
N ILE A 194 -17.61 8.59 37.91
CA ILE A 194 -19.05 8.43 37.64
C ILE A 194 -19.51 9.30 36.47
N SER A 195 -18.88 10.46 36.27
CA SER A 195 -19.28 11.38 35.20
C SER A 195 -18.08 12.07 34.60
N PHE A 196 -18.02 12.07 33.26
CA PHE A 196 -17.05 12.81 32.48
C PHE A 196 -17.75 13.51 31.30
N PRO A 197 -18.41 14.67 31.55
CA PRO A 197 -19.25 15.33 30.55
C PRO A 197 -18.52 15.70 29.27
N LEU A 198 -17.26 16.15 29.36
CA LEU A 198 -16.46 16.52 28.19
C LEU A 198 -16.33 15.36 27.20
N TYR A 199 -16.07 14.15 27.69
CA TYR A 199 -15.96 12.95 26.87
C TYR A 199 -17.34 12.54 26.32
N VAL A 200 -18.35 12.44 27.18
CA VAL A 200 -19.70 11.98 26.80
C VAL A 200 -20.36 12.89 25.77
N GLU A 201 -20.25 14.21 25.92
CA GLU A 201 -20.80 15.16 24.97
C GLU A 201 -20.02 15.19 23.65
N ALA A 202 -18.69 15.02 23.70
CA ALA A 202 -17.87 14.93 22.50
C ALA A 202 -18.24 13.72 21.62
N LEU A 203 -18.52 12.57 22.23
CA LEU A 203 -18.89 11.35 21.49
C LEU A 203 -20.17 11.50 20.65
N LYS A 204 -21.09 12.39 21.03
CA LYS A 204 -22.30 12.68 20.23
C LYS A 204 -21.98 13.25 18.85
N PHE A 205 -20.80 13.86 18.68
CA PHE A 205 -20.34 14.45 17.43
C PHE A 205 -19.32 13.58 16.68
N ALA A 206 -19.06 12.35 17.14
CA ALA A 206 -18.03 11.50 16.55
C ALA A 206 -18.30 11.12 15.08
N PHE A 207 -19.57 11.05 14.68
CA PHE A 207 -20.02 10.74 13.31
C PHE A 207 -20.60 11.95 12.57
N HIS A 208 -20.17 13.16 12.92
CA HIS A 208 -20.65 14.38 12.28
C HIS A 208 -20.23 14.45 10.80
N GLU A 209 -21.04 15.06 9.92
CA GLU A 209 -20.78 15.17 8.47
C GLU A 209 -19.53 16.01 8.15
N ASP A 210 -19.28 17.06 8.95
CA ASP A 210 -18.09 17.91 8.83
C ASP A 210 -16.81 17.19 9.32
N SER A 211 -15.82 17.08 8.44
CA SER A 211 -14.54 16.44 8.72
C SER A 211 -13.73 17.17 9.80
N MET A 212 -13.82 18.50 9.88
CA MET A 212 -13.12 19.28 10.92
C MET A 212 -13.65 18.95 12.30
N ILE A 213 -14.96 18.79 12.42
CA ILE A 213 -15.60 18.39 13.69
C ILE A 213 -15.13 16.98 14.06
N ARG A 214 -15.14 16.02 13.13
CA ARG A 214 -14.62 14.66 13.41
C ARG A 214 -13.16 14.67 13.85
N VAL A 215 -12.30 15.45 13.22
CA VAL A 215 -10.88 15.59 13.59
C VAL A 215 -10.72 16.17 15.00
N ALA A 216 -11.51 17.18 15.36
CA ALA A 216 -11.50 17.76 16.70
C ALA A 216 -11.93 16.73 17.77
N ILE A 217 -12.99 15.96 17.50
CA ILE A 217 -13.45 14.90 18.41
C ILE A 217 -12.42 13.78 18.52
N ARG A 218 -11.83 13.30 17.42
CA ARG A 218 -10.77 12.28 17.42
C ARG A 218 -9.55 12.74 18.23
N THR A 219 -9.16 14.01 18.10
CA THR A 219 -8.07 14.58 18.89
C THR A 219 -8.41 14.60 20.38
N LEU A 220 -9.65 14.98 20.72
CA LEU A 220 -10.12 15.00 22.11
C LEU A 220 -10.17 13.61 22.71
N THR A 221 -10.70 12.61 22.01
CA THR A 221 -10.78 11.22 22.51
C THR A 221 -9.38 10.63 22.69
N LEU A 222 -8.46 10.83 21.74
CA LEU A 222 -7.06 10.40 21.90
C LEU A 222 -6.39 11.08 23.10
N ASN A 223 -6.61 12.38 23.31
CA ASN A 223 -6.10 13.08 24.49
C ASN A 223 -6.62 12.48 25.80
N VAL A 224 -7.88 12.01 25.82
CA VAL A 224 -8.46 11.30 26.97
C VAL A 224 -7.80 9.95 27.18
N TYR A 225 -7.59 9.16 26.12
CA TYR A 225 -6.98 7.84 26.21
C TYR A 225 -5.51 7.89 26.63
N HIS A 226 -4.76 8.91 26.21
CA HIS A 226 -3.35 9.10 26.56
C HIS A 226 -3.09 9.64 27.98
N VAL A 227 -4.12 9.96 28.77
CA VAL A 227 -3.94 10.44 30.15
C VAL A 227 -3.25 9.39 31.03
N GLY A 228 -3.54 8.11 30.81
CA GLY A 228 -2.98 6.99 31.58
C GLY A 228 -3.45 6.94 33.04
N ASP A 229 -4.65 7.44 33.32
CA ASP A 229 -5.30 7.35 34.63
C ASP A 229 -6.24 6.13 34.68
N GLU A 230 -6.04 5.25 35.66
CA GLU A 230 -6.74 3.96 35.74
C GLU A 230 -8.26 4.11 35.97
N SER A 231 -8.68 5.14 36.69
CA SER A 231 -10.10 5.40 36.94
C SER A 231 -10.83 5.88 35.68
N VAL A 232 -10.13 6.65 34.83
CA VAL A 232 -10.62 7.10 33.52
C VAL A 232 -10.62 5.96 32.52
N ASN A 233 -9.57 5.13 32.51
CA ASN A 233 -9.49 3.93 31.67
C ASN A 233 -10.69 3.00 31.92
N ARG A 234 -10.99 2.73 33.20
CA ARG A 234 -12.16 1.92 33.58
C ARG A 234 -13.48 2.56 33.16
N PHE A 235 -13.58 3.89 33.21
CA PHE A 235 -14.79 4.61 32.80
C PHE A 235 -15.03 4.54 31.29
N VAL A 236 -14.01 4.75 30.46
CA VAL A 236 -14.16 4.70 28.99
C VAL A 236 -14.42 3.28 28.49
N SER A 237 -13.97 2.25 29.22
CA SER A 237 -14.21 0.84 28.91
C SER A 237 -15.56 0.30 29.43
N ARG A 238 -16.34 1.09 30.18
CA ARG A 238 -17.59 0.64 30.80
C ARG A 238 -18.79 0.80 29.86
N ALA A 239 -19.70 -0.18 29.84
CA ALA A 239 -20.99 -0.04 29.16
C ALA A 239 -21.85 1.08 29.80
N PRO A 240 -22.52 1.94 29.00
CA PRO A 240 -22.71 1.86 27.54
C PRO A 240 -21.64 2.60 26.70
N LEU A 241 -20.61 3.18 27.31
CA LEU A 241 -19.61 3.97 26.56
C LEU A 241 -18.72 3.11 25.66
N SER A 242 -18.55 1.84 26.00
CA SER A 242 -17.88 0.84 25.14
C SER A 242 -18.60 0.63 23.79
N ASP A 243 -19.91 0.89 23.71
CA ASP A 243 -20.71 0.68 22.50
C ASP A 243 -20.30 1.67 21.39
N TYR A 244 -19.67 2.79 21.75
CA TYR A 244 -19.06 3.71 20.79
C TYR A 244 -18.08 3.02 19.83
N PHE A 245 -17.33 2.02 20.29
CA PHE A 245 -16.33 1.35 19.46
C PHE A 245 -16.97 0.41 18.43
N SER A 246 -18.11 -0.22 18.74
CA SER A 246 -18.86 -1.01 17.76
C SER A 246 -19.57 -0.09 16.77
N ASP A 247 -20.17 1.01 17.22
CA ASP A 247 -20.77 2.04 16.36
C ASP A 247 -19.75 2.63 15.38
N MET A 248 -18.52 2.83 15.84
CA MET A 248 -17.41 3.33 15.03
C MET A 248 -17.05 2.38 13.89
N VAL A 249 -16.97 1.08 14.16
CA VAL A 249 -16.72 0.06 13.11
C VAL A 249 -17.92 -0.05 12.16
N ASN A 250 -19.16 0.04 12.66
CA ASN A 250 -20.37 0.05 11.83
C ASN A 250 -20.42 1.28 10.90
N HIS A 251 -20.01 2.45 11.38
CA HIS A 251 -19.89 3.64 10.54
C HIS A 251 -18.80 3.47 9.47
N PHE A 252 -17.64 2.92 9.85
CA PHE A 252 -16.57 2.63 8.91
C PHE A 252 -17.00 1.63 7.83
N GLN A 253 -17.79 0.60 8.18
CA GLN A 253 -18.36 -0.32 7.19
C GLN A 253 -19.20 0.41 6.13
N LYS A 254 -19.98 1.42 6.52
CA LYS A 254 -20.74 2.26 5.56
C LYS A 254 -19.80 3.03 4.64
N GLN A 255 -18.72 3.60 5.17
CA GLN A 255 -17.71 4.29 4.37
C GLN A 255 -17.05 3.36 3.34
N CYS A 256 -16.78 2.10 3.71
CA CYS A 256 -16.27 1.08 2.78
C CYS A 256 -17.24 0.79 1.63
N ILE A 257 -18.53 0.69 1.92
CA ILE A 257 -19.59 0.50 0.91
C ILE A 257 -19.67 1.72 -0.03
N ASP A 258 -19.57 2.93 0.53
CA ASP A 258 -19.64 4.15 -0.28
C ASP A 258 -18.41 4.33 -1.18
N LEU A 259 -17.22 3.93 -0.71
CA LEU A 259 -16.02 3.81 -1.54
C LEU A 259 -16.26 2.84 -2.71
N ASP A 260 -16.79 1.65 -2.45
CA ASP A 260 -17.06 0.66 -3.50
C ASP A 260 -18.02 1.20 -4.57
N LYS A 261 -19.10 1.87 -4.14
CA LYS A 261 -20.01 2.54 -5.08
C LYS A 261 -19.31 3.59 -5.93
N LEU A 262 -18.34 4.35 -5.38
CA LEU A 262 -17.56 5.32 -6.14
C LEU A 262 -16.63 4.63 -7.14
N VAL A 263 -15.95 3.57 -6.72
CA VAL A 263 -15.07 2.75 -7.58
C VAL A 263 -15.85 2.16 -8.75
N VAL A 264 -16.98 1.50 -8.50
CA VAL A 264 -17.84 0.91 -9.54
C VAL A 264 -18.36 1.96 -10.51
N ARG A 265 -18.73 3.16 -10.03
CA ARG A 265 -19.13 4.28 -10.91
C ARG A 265 -17.97 4.81 -11.75
N SER A 266 -16.76 4.85 -11.20
CA SER A 266 -15.57 5.32 -11.92
C SER A 266 -15.19 4.38 -13.07
N VAL A 267 -15.23 3.07 -12.83
CA VAL A 267 -14.91 2.04 -13.84
C VAL A 267 -15.92 2.06 -14.99
N ARG A 268 -17.21 2.32 -14.71
CA ARG A 268 -18.25 2.40 -15.74
C ARG A 268 -18.21 3.68 -16.59
N ASN A 269 -17.59 4.76 -16.10
CA ASN A 269 -17.62 6.08 -16.73
C ASN A 269 -16.20 6.57 -17.15
N ALA A 270 -15.38 5.67 -17.71
CA ALA A 270 -13.98 5.94 -18.05
C ALA A 270 -13.74 7.12 -19.03
N ASP A 271 -14.78 7.60 -19.73
CA ASP A 271 -14.69 8.68 -20.71
C ASP A 271 -14.89 10.10 -20.12
N SER A 272 -15.24 10.22 -18.84
CA SER A 272 -15.46 11.49 -18.15
C SER A 272 -14.26 11.87 -17.26
N ALA A 273 -13.69 13.06 -17.45
CA ALA A 273 -12.44 13.51 -16.81
C ALA A 273 -12.53 13.86 -15.30
N VAL A 274 -13.56 13.40 -14.56
CA VAL A 274 -13.90 13.92 -13.21
C VAL A 274 -14.07 12.87 -12.07
N PRO A 275 -14.08 11.53 -12.23
CA PRO A 275 -14.33 10.63 -11.10
C PRO A 275 -13.10 10.18 -10.28
N THR A 276 -11.85 10.46 -10.68
CA THR A 276 -10.66 9.94 -9.95
C THR A 276 -10.37 10.67 -8.64
N ALA A 277 -10.46 12.01 -8.62
CA ALA A 277 -10.20 12.81 -7.42
C ALA A 277 -11.15 12.45 -6.25
N SER A 278 -12.42 12.18 -6.54
CA SER A 278 -13.40 11.77 -5.52
C SER A 278 -13.10 10.38 -4.93
N VAL A 279 -12.53 9.46 -5.71
CA VAL A 279 -12.12 8.14 -5.21
C VAL A 279 -10.87 8.28 -4.35
N GLU A 280 -9.91 9.10 -4.78
CA GLU A 280 -8.70 9.40 -3.99
C GLU A 280 -9.05 10.05 -2.64
N ASP A 281 -9.96 11.02 -2.62
CA ASP A 281 -10.44 11.65 -1.38
C ASP A 281 -11.12 10.64 -0.44
N ALA A 282 -11.88 9.69 -0.99
CA ALA A 282 -12.52 8.63 -0.21
C ALA A 282 -11.48 7.63 0.34
N ILE A 283 -10.46 7.28 -0.44
CA ILE A 283 -9.32 6.46 0.00
C ILE A 283 -8.61 7.10 1.19
N VAL A 284 -8.32 8.40 1.11
CA VAL A 284 -7.67 9.14 2.21
C VAL A 284 -8.53 9.09 3.48
N GLN A 285 -9.84 9.26 3.36
CA GLN A 285 -10.75 9.18 4.52
C GLN A 285 -10.79 7.79 5.17
N ILE A 286 -10.70 6.73 4.37
CA ILE A 286 -10.60 5.35 4.86
C ILE A 286 -9.29 5.16 5.62
N GLU A 287 -8.15 5.58 5.04
CA GLU A 287 -6.84 5.50 5.67
C GLU A 287 -6.78 6.29 6.98
N ASP A 288 -7.28 7.53 6.99
CA ASP A 288 -7.34 8.38 8.19
C ASP A 288 -8.15 7.72 9.32
N THR A 289 -9.23 7.02 8.98
CA THR A 289 -10.06 6.33 9.96
C THR A 289 -9.36 5.09 10.52
N LEU A 290 -8.65 4.33 9.68
CA LEU A 290 -7.83 3.19 10.11
C LEU A 290 -6.63 3.63 10.96
N TYR A 291 -5.97 4.75 10.63
CA TYR A 291 -4.93 5.33 11.48
C TYR A 291 -5.46 5.74 12.84
N TYR A 292 -6.65 6.36 12.89
CA TYR A 292 -7.31 6.65 14.16
C TYR A 292 -7.58 5.38 14.98
N PHE A 293 -8.04 4.28 14.35
CA PHE A 293 -8.20 3.00 15.07
C PHE A 293 -6.86 2.48 15.61
N SER A 294 -5.79 2.60 14.82
CA SER A 294 -4.43 2.19 15.21
C SER A 294 -3.93 3.00 16.42
N ASP A 295 -4.18 4.31 16.43
CA ASP A 295 -3.83 5.20 17.54
C ASP A 295 -4.62 4.86 18.82
N VAL A 296 -5.92 4.56 18.69
CA VAL A 296 -6.75 4.14 19.84
C VAL A 296 -6.24 2.82 20.42
N MET A 297 -5.88 1.84 19.58
CA MET A 297 -5.29 0.59 20.05
C MET A 297 -3.91 0.79 20.70
N SER A 298 -3.16 1.79 20.25
CA SER A 298 -1.83 2.12 20.76
C SER A 298 -1.84 3.05 21.98
N SER A 299 -3.03 3.44 22.46
CA SER A 299 -3.20 4.38 23.58
C SER A 299 -2.71 3.87 24.94
N GLY A 300 -2.36 2.58 25.04
CA GLY A 300 -1.88 1.95 26.28
C GLY A 300 -3.00 1.39 27.18
N ILE A 301 -4.25 1.41 26.72
CA ILE A 301 -5.41 0.82 27.42
C ILE A 301 -5.74 -0.55 26.78
N PRO A 302 -5.44 -1.69 27.44
CA PRO A 302 -5.60 -3.01 26.86
C PRO A 302 -7.04 -3.35 26.44
N ASP A 303 -8.02 -2.88 27.21
CA ASP A 303 -9.44 -3.13 26.92
C ASP A 303 -9.89 -2.45 25.63
N LEU A 304 -9.44 -1.20 25.38
CA LEU A 304 -9.76 -0.50 24.14
C LEU A 304 -9.15 -1.19 22.92
N GLY A 305 -7.89 -1.61 23.05
CA GLY A 305 -7.21 -2.41 22.03
C GLY A 305 -8.00 -3.69 21.71
N ARG A 306 -8.49 -4.38 22.74
CA ARG A 306 -9.31 -5.59 22.59
C ARG A 306 -10.65 -5.29 21.92
N PHE A 307 -11.39 -4.26 22.37
CA PHE A 307 -12.68 -3.91 21.78
C PHE A 307 -12.56 -3.56 20.30
N ILE A 308 -11.60 -2.72 19.91
CA ILE A 308 -11.40 -2.37 18.50
C ILE A 308 -11.01 -3.61 17.69
N THR A 309 -10.07 -4.41 18.17
CA THR A 309 -9.62 -5.63 17.47
C THR A 309 -10.78 -6.61 17.27
N GLU A 310 -11.57 -6.88 18.31
CA GLU A 310 -12.71 -7.80 18.23
C GLU A 310 -13.81 -7.28 17.31
N ASN A 311 -14.16 -5.99 17.39
CA ASN A 311 -15.17 -5.40 16.52
C ASN A 311 -14.71 -5.38 15.05
N ILE A 312 -13.45 -5.02 14.76
CA ILE A 312 -12.90 -5.07 13.39
C ILE A 312 -12.92 -6.50 12.87
N LEU A 313 -12.45 -7.47 13.64
CA LEU A 313 -12.42 -8.87 13.19
C LEU A 313 -13.85 -9.41 12.94
N GLN A 314 -14.77 -9.23 13.90
CA GLN A 314 -16.12 -9.81 13.82
C GLN A 314 -17.03 -9.07 12.85
N LEU A 315 -17.13 -7.74 12.96
CA LEU A 315 -18.11 -6.95 12.20
C LEU A 315 -17.61 -6.63 10.79
N LEU A 316 -16.31 -6.42 10.63
CA LEU A 316 -15.72 -6.02 9.34
C LEU A 316 -15.04 -7.20 8.63
N VAL A 317 -14.04 -7.85 9.21
CA VAL A 317 -13.26 -8.86 8.48
C VAL A 317 -14.09 -10.11 8.19
N PHE A 318 -14.60 -10.79 9.22
CA PHE A 318 -15.24 -12.09 9.06
C PHE A 318 -16.65 -12.01 8.47
N ARG A 319 -17.42 -10.99 8.86
CA ARG A 319 -18.81 -10.85 8.40
C ARG A 319 -18.95 -10.14 7.06
N PHE A 320 -17.98 -9.30 6.69
CA PHE A 320 -18.12 -8.41 5.54
C PHE A 320 -17.02 -8.62 4.49
N LEU A 321 -15.73 -8.47 4.83
CA LEU A 321 -14.65 -8.51 3.84
C LEU A 321 -14.34 -9.92 3.31
N LEU A 322 -14.17 -10.91 4.19
CA LEU A 322 -13.80 -12.28 3.79
C LEU A 322 -14.87 -12.96 2.92
N PRO A 323 -16.18 -12.91 3.24
CA PRO A 323 -17.19 -13.50 2.38
C PRO A 323 -17.24 -12.82 1.00
N SER A 324 -16.99 -11.50 0.93
CA SER A 324 -16.91 -10.75 -0.33
C SER A 324 -15.73 -11.11 -1.23
N LEU A 325 -14.76 -11.89 -0.76
CA LEU A 325 -13.70 -12.45 -1.63
C LEU A 325 -14.23 -13.58 -2.53
N GLN A 326 -15.42 -14.11 -2.27
CA GLN A 326 -16.02 -15.19 -3.04
C GLN A 326 -16.82 -14.64 -4.23
N ARG A 327 -16.59 -15.23 -5.40
CA ARG A 327 -17.18 -14.81 -6.69
C ARG A 327 -18.73 -14.82 -6.70
N GLN A 328 -19.36 -15.52 -5.76
CA GLN A 328 -20.82 -15.72 -5.69
C GLN A 328 -21.56 -14.78 -4.70
N SER A 329 -20.84 -13.92 -3.96
CA SER A 329 -21.42 -13.11 -2.88
C SER A 329 -21.95 -11.75 -3.37
N THR A 330 -22.96 -11.75 -4.23
CA THR A 330 -23.56 -10.50 -4.76
C THR A 330 -24.30 -9.66 -3.70
N ASP A 331 -24.58 -10.24 -2.53
CA ASP A 331 -25.53 -9.67 -1.57
C ASP A 331 -24.87 -8.76 -0.51
N LEU A 332 -23.54 -8.74 -0.42
CA LEU A 332 -22.82 -8.00 0.63
C LEU A 332 -22.44 -6.57 0.27
N GLY A 333 -22.72 -6.12 -0.96
CA GLY A 333 -22.62 -4.70 -1.33
C GLY A 333 -21.20 -4.13 -1.44
N ILE A 334 -20.16 -4.98 -1.49
CA ILE A 334 -18.78 -4.59 -1.80
C ILE A 334 -18.17 -5.55 -2.83
N SER A 335 -17.40 -5.02 -3.78
CA SER A 335 -16.71 -5.82 -4.79
C SER A 335 -15.48 -6.55 -4.22
N VAL A 336 -15.09 -7.63 -4.91
CA VAL A 336 -13.91 -8.45 -4.56
C VAL A 336 -12.64 -7.59 -4.47
N THR A 337 -12.45 -6.66 -5.41
CA THR A 337 -11.26 -5.83 -5.53
C THR A 337 -11.16 -4.80 -4.39
N THR A 338 -12.27 -4.15 -4.05
CA THR A 338 -12.34 -3.25 -2.89
C THR A 338 -12.14 -4.02 -1.58
N SER A 339 -12.68 -5.24 -1.46
CA SER A 339 -12.44 -6.09 -0.28
C SER A 339 -10.95 -6.42 -0.12
N MET A 340 -10.28 -6.89 -1.18
CA MET A 340 -8.83 -7.15 -1.16
C MET A 340 -8.03 -5.90 -0.74
N TYR A 341 -8.38 -4.73 -1.30
CA TYR A 341 -7.75 -3.46 -0.95
C TYR A 341 -7.92 -3.10 0.54
N LEU A 342 -9.13 -3.25 1.08
CA LEU A 342 -9.40 -2.96 2.49
C LEU A 342 -8.65 -3.92 3.43
N ILE A 343 -8.57 -5.21 3.08
CA ILE A 343 -7.75 -6.18 3.83
C ILE A 343 -6.27 -5.77 3.77
N CYS A 344 -5.76 -5.32 2.61
CA CYS A 344 -4.39 -4.80 2.51
C CYS A 344 -4.19 -3.59 3.45
N CYS A 345 -5.15 -2.67 3.53
CA CYS A 345 -5.07 -1.51 4.41
C CYS A 345 -5.02 -1.91 5.89
N ILE A 346 -5.87 -2.87 6.30
CA ILE A 346 -5.89 -3.40 7.66
C ILE A 346 -4.53 -4.02 8.00
N LEU A 347 -4.01 -4.91 7.15
CA LEU A 347 -2.71 -5.56 7.39
C LEU A 347 -1.54 -4.57 7.40
N HIS A 348 -1.58 -3.53 6.56
CA HIS A 348 -0.51 -2.55 6.45
C HIS A 348 -0.50 -1.52 7.60
N ILE A 349 -1.67 -1.04 8.02
CA ILE A 349 -1.80 0.07 8.99
C ILE A 349 -1.68 -0.44 10.43
N PHE A 350 -2.22 -1.62 10.70
CA PHE A 350 -2.25 -2.15 12.05
C PHE A 350 -1.03 -3.00 12.38
N LYS A 351 -0.18 -2.48 13.26
CA LYS A 351 1.05 -3.16 13.72
C LYS A 351 0.79 -4.11 14.88
N ASN A 352 -0.24 -4.95 14.76
CA ASN A 352 -0.60 -5.93 15.78
C ASN A 352 -0.47 -7.36 15.24
N LYS A 353 0.47 -8.12 15.81
CA LYS A 353 0.74 -9.53 15.47
C LYS A 353 -0.51 -10.41 15.57
N ASP A 354 -1.31 -10.25 16.63
CA ASP A 354 -2.50 -11.09 16.84
C ASP A 354 -3.52 -10.90 15.72
N MET A 355 -3.72 -9.64 15.29
CA MET A 355 -4.66 -9.32 14.22
C MET A 355 -4.15 -9.79 12.87
N ALA A 356 -2.89 -9.52 12.53
CA ALA A 356 -2.30 -9.93 11.26
C ALA A 356 -2.35 -11.47 11.09
N SER A 357 -1.95 -12.22 12.13
CA SER A 357 -1.99 -13.68 12.11
C SER A 357 -3.41 -14.25 12.10
N THR A 358 -4.36 -13.61 12.77
CA THR A 358 -5.77 -14.03 12.74
C THR A 358 -6.39 -13.81 11.35
N VAL A 359 -6.12 -12.67 10.70
CA VAL A 359 -6.59 -12.38 9.33
C VAL A 359 -5.96 -13.36 8.33
N ALA A 360 -4.65 -13.63 8.44
CA ALA A 360 -3.95 -14.57 7.57
C ALA A 360 -4.47 -16.01 7.72
N ALA A 361 -4.67 -16.48 8.97
CA ALA A 361 -5.25 -17.81 9.22
C ALA A 361 -6.69 -17.92 8.69
N ALA A 362 -7.47 -16.83 8.75
CA ALA A 362 -8.83 -16.82 8.24
C ALA A 362 -8.93 -16.94 6.70
N LEU A 363 -7.84 -16.78 5.95
CA LEU A 363 -7.81 -17.10 4.51
C LEU A 363 -7.97 -18.60 4.23
N PHE A 364 -7.78 -19.46 5.23
CA PHE A 364 -8.05 -20.91 5.13
C PHE A 364 -9.48 -21.28 5.54
N HIS A 365 -10.33 -20.29 5.81
CA HIS A 365 -11.75 -20.52 6.08
C HIS A 365 -12.48 -21.01 4.82
N GLN A 366 -13.35 -22.01 5.00
CA GLN A 366 -14.34 -22.41 4.00
C GLN A 366 -15.67 -21.72 4.29
N PRO A 367 -16.29 -21.06 3.30
CA PRO A 367 -17.69 -20.63 3.44
C PRO A 367 -18.60 -21.82 3.73
N ASP A 368 -19.51 -21.66 4.68
CA ASP A 368 -20.61 -22.61 4.84
C ASP A 368 -21.47 -22.58 3.57
N CYS A 369 -21.52 -23.71 2.85
CA CYS A 369 -22.38 -23.88 1.69
C CYS A 369 -23.84 -23.85 2.16
N HIS A 370 -24.61 -22.85 1.75
CA HIS A 370 -26.04 -22.82 2.00
C HIS A 370 -26.72 -23.90 1.14
N ASP A 371 -27.05 -25.06 1.73
CA ASP A 371 -28.33 -25.75 1.49
C ASP A 371 -28.51 -27.02 2.35
N ARG A 372 -29.36 -26.94 3.38
CA ARG A 372 -30.53 -27.84 3.48
C ARG A 372 -31.48 -27.36 4.57
N LYS A 373 -32.73 -27.24 4.14
CA LYS A 373 -33.96 -26.96 4.89
C LYS A 373 -33.97 -27.62 6.27
N GLN A 374 -34.44 -26.84 7.26
CA GLN A 374 -34.98 -27.32 8.52
C GLN A 374 -35.89 -28.54 8.28
N GLY A 375 -35.41 -29.71 8.67
CA GLY A 375 -36.21 -30.91 8.90
C GLY A 375 -36.29 -31.12 10.41
N THR A 376 -37.51 -31.06 10.93
CA THR A 376 -37.93 -31.27 12.32
C THR A 376 -37.30 -32.49 13.02
N PRO A 377 -37.18 -32.45 14.37
CA PRO A 377 -36.63 -33.56 15.16
C PRO A 377 -37.70 -34.63 15.41
N ASN A 378 -37.41 -35.88 15.06
CA ASN A 378 -38.00 -37.15 15.51
C ASN A 378 -37.11 -38.23 14.87
N GLY A 379 -36.58 -39.28 15.50
CA GLY A 379 -36.97 -40.05 16.67
C GLY A 379 -36.89 -41.53 16.26
N TYR A 380 -36.12 -42.34 17.02
CA TYR A 380 -36.06 -43.82 17.05
C TYR A 380 -35.05 -44.59 16.17
N THR A 381 -34.00 -45.06 16.87
CA THR A 381 -33.37 -46.40 16.92
C THR A 381 -33.77 -47.49 15.92
N SER A 382 -32.78 -48.15 15.28
CA SER A 382 -32.44 -49.59 15.47
C SER A 382 -31.54 -50.15 14.35
N GLU A 383 -30.40 -50.70 14.78
CA GLU A 383 -29.62 -51.90 14.36
C GLU A 383 -29.72 -52.52 12.95
N HIS A 384 -28.53 -52.85 12.39
CA HIS A 384 -28.12 -53.99 11.51
C HIS A 384 -28.99 -54.33 10.25
N ASP A 385 -28.49 -54.72 9.08
CA ASP A 385 -27.41 -55.64 8.72
C ASP A 385 -27.11 -55.58 7.19
N ASN A 386 -26.02 -56.21 6.76
CA ASN A 386 -25.58 -56.40 5.37
C ASN A 386 -26.55 -57.23 4.51
N GLY A 387 -26.55 -57.04 3.17
CA GLY A 387 -27.07 -58.06 2.24
C GLY A 387 -27.36 -57.61 0.81
N ILE A 388 -26.73 -58.28 -0.14
CA ILE A 388 -26.70 -58.10 -1.61
C ILE A 388 -27.95 -58.66 -2.33
N SER A 389 -28.34 -57.97 -3.42
CA SER A 389 -29.12 -58.35 -4.63
C SER A 389 -30.54 -58.94 -4.43
N ASP A 390 -31.52 -58.85 -5.33
CA ASP A 390 -31.48 -58.93 -6.79
C ASP A 390 -32.87 -58.60 -7.38
N ASN A 391 -32.86 -58.11 -8.62
CA ASN A 391 -33.80 -58.31 -9.72
C ASN A 391 -35.31 -58.51 -9.53
N GLN A 392 -36.07 -57.70 -10.27
CA GLN A 392 -37.12 -58.02 -11.28
C GLN A 392 -38.05 -56.79 -11.40
N GLY A 393 -38.46 -56.28 -12.55
CA GLY A 393 -38.43 -56.73 -13.93
C GLY A 393 -39.63 -56.07 -14.63
N THR A 394 -39.38 -55.46 -15.81
CA THR A 394 -40.22 -55.50 -17.03
C THR A 394 -41.69 -55.03 -16.93
N SER A 395 -42.28 -54.23 -17.82
CA SER A 395 -42.15 -54.14 -19.28
C SER A 395 -43.07 -53.04 -19.81
N THR A 396 -42.77 -52.59 -21.05
CA THR A 396 -43.73 -52.24 -22.15
C THR A 396 -44.59 -50.98 -21.98
N SER A 397 -44.79 -50.12 -22.98
CA SER A 397 -44.48 -50.18 -24.42
C SER A 397 -44.92 -48.86 -25.08
N ASP A 398 -44.12 -48.43 -26.06
CA ASP A 398 -44.51 -48.02 -27.42
C ASP A 398 -45.20 -46.64 -27.64
N ILE A 399 -44.59 -45.71 -28.41
CA ILE A 399 -44.56 -45.55 -29.90
C ILE A 399 -45.35 -44.25 -30.21
N ASP A 400 -44.98 -43.29 -31.07
CA ASP A 400 -43.95 -43.20 -32.08
C ASP A 400 -43.73 -41.73 -32.54
N GLN A 401 -42.49 -41.45 -32.95
CA GLN A 401 -41.99 -40.82 -34.20
C GLN A 401 -42.73 -39.59 -34.79
N SER A 402 -42.08 -38.51 -35.24
CA SER A 402 -41.06 -38.38 -36.32
C SER A 402 -40.93 -36.86 -36.62
N ASN A 403 -39.91 -36.22 -37.22
CA ASN A 403 -38.71 -36.58 -38.00
C ASN A 403 -37.81 -35.31 -38.06
N GLU A 404 -36.50 -35.42 -37.82
CA GLU A 404 -35.37 -35.52 -38.78
C GLU A 404 -34.89 -34.17 -39.36
N ASP A 405 -33.61 -33.84 -39.14
CA ASP A 405 -32.61 -34.04 -40.20
C ASP A 405 -31.16 -34.09 -39.68
N LYS A 406 -30.36 -34.93 -40.35
CA LYS A 406 -29.02 -35.44 -40.02
C LYS A 406 -27.88 -34.69 -40.72
N SER A 407 -26.68 -34.80 -40.15
CA SER A 407 -25.43 -35.34 -40.74
C SER A 407 -24.21 -34.75 -39.99
N ASP A 408 -23.07 -35.38 -39.77
CA ASP A 408 -22.53 -36.75 -39.86
C ASP A 408 -21.12 -36.65 -39.26
N ILE A 409 -20.73 -37.48 -38.28
CA ILE A 409 -19.32 -37.89 -38.07
C ILE A 409 -19.29 -39.30 -37.45
N LEU A 410 -18.65 -40.25 -38.16
CA LEU A 410 -18.27 -41.56 -37.66
C LEU A 410 -16.73 -41.69 -37.64
N SER A 411 -16.22 -41.90 -36.42
CA SER A 411 -15.20 -42.89 -36.01
C SER A 411 -13.91 -43.10 -36.83
N SER A 412 -12.75 -43.02 -36.19
CA SER A 412 -12.12 -44.16 -35.49
C SER A 412 -10.77 -43.81 -34.86
N SER A 413 -10.47 -44.53 -33.80
CA SER A 413 -9.42 -44.36 -32.79
C SER A 413 -8.01 -44.79 -33.24
N ASN A 414 -6.96 -44.21 -32.64
CA ASN A 414 -6.01 -44.96 -31.80
C ASN A 414 -5.01 -44.06 -31.04
N THR A 415 -4.72 -44.51 -29.82
CA THR A 415 -4.11 -43.87 -28.65
C THR A 415 -2.59 -44.09 -28.56
N HIS A 416 -1.88 -43.24 -27.81
CA HIS A 416 -0.85 -43.58 -26.80
C HIS A 416 -0.40 -42.27 -26.10
N CYS A 417 -0.89 -41.95 -24.90
CA CYS A 417 -0.41 -42.30 -23.54
C CYS A 417 0.41 -41.18 -22.87
N LEU A 418 -0.27 -40.34 -22.07
CA LEU A 418 0.28 -39.52 -20.98
C LEU A 418 -0.15 -40.16 -19.64
N PRO A 419 0.68 -40.16 -18.57
CA PRO A 419 0.27 -40.66 -17.26
C PRO A 419 -0.51 -39.61 -16.46
N ASP A 420 -1.73 -40.00 -16.09
CA ASP A 420 -2.49 -39.70 -14.88
C ASP A 420 -2.74 -38.23 -14.47
N ASP A 421 -3.80 -37.66 -15.06
CA ASP A 421 -4.68 -36.70 -14.40
C ASP A 421 -5.36 -37.38 -13.18
N PRO A 422 -5.42 -36.76 -12.00
CA PRO A 422 -6.35 -37.20 -10.98
C PRO A 422 -7.76 -36.85 -11.45
N SER A 423 -8.55 -37.91 -11.65
CA SER A 423 -9.95 -37.92 -12.03
C SER A 423 -10.81 -36.88 -11.32
N SER A 424 -11.57 -36.15 -12.12
CA SER A 424 -12.76 -35.40 -11.73
C SER A 424 -13.89 -36.34 -11.25
N SER A 425 -13.80 -36.84 -10.03
CA SER A 425 -14.95 -37.25 -9.21
C SER A 425 -14.50 -37.31 -7.75
N ASP A 426 -15.29 -36.70 -6.86
CA ASP A 426 -15.06 -36.48 -5.42
C ASP A 426 -14.19 -35.28 -5.01
N CYS A 427 -14.64 -34.05 -5.32
CA CYS A 427 -14.29 -32.86 -4.53
C CYS A 427 -15.39 -31.78 -4.65
N CYS A 428 -16.57 -32.05 -4.07
CA CYS A 428 -17.49 -30.98 -3.67
C CYS A 428 -17.18 -30.52 -2.23
N GLN A 429 -15.90 -30.25 -1.93
CA GLN A 429 -15.46 -29.53 -0.73
C GLN A 429 -15.16 -28.09 -1.16
N GLY A 430 -15.83 -27.10 -0.58
CA GLY A 430 -15.75 -25.72 -1.04
C GLY A 430 -14.32 -25.18 -1.01
N ASN A 431 -13.89 -24.50 -2.07
CA ASN A 431 -12.54 -23.93 -2.13
C ASN A 431 -12.29 -22.93 -0.98
N THR A 432 -11.09 -22.95 -0.39
CA THR A 432 -10.71 -21.97 0.64
C THR A 432 -10.63 -20.55 0.05
N LEU A 433 -10.67 -19.51 0.90
CA LEU A 433 -10.49 -18.13 0.41
C LEU A 433 -9.11 -17.94 -0.25
N ARG A 434 -8.06 -18.59 0.27
CA ARG A 434 -6.73 -18.63 -0.35
C ARG A 434 -6.78 -19.16 -1.78
N GLU A 435 -7.49 -20.26 -2.02
CA GLU A 435 -7.66 -20.82 -3.38
C GLU A 435 -8.44 -19.87 -4.30
N HIS A 436 -9.43 -19.15 -3.78
CA HIS A 436 -10.09 -18.10 -4.55
C HIS A 436 -9.10 -17.00 -4.96
N LEU A 437 -8.22 -16.55 -4.06
CA LEU A 437 -7.16 -15.57 -4.38
C LEU A 437 -6.25 -16.06 -5.51
N LEU A 438 -5.82 -17.33 -5.46
CA LEU A 438 -5.03 -17.95 -6.52
C LEU A 438 -5.82 -18.07 -7.83
N SER A 439 -7.12 -18.42 -7.77
CA SER A 439 -7.98 -18.50 -8.96
C SER A 439 -8.13 -17.16 -9.67
N TYR A 440 -8.09 -16.04 -8.94
CA TYR A 440 -8.10 -14.69 -9.53
C TYR A 440 -6.78 -14.36 -10.24
N ILE A 441 -5.65 -14.85 -9.74
CA ILE A 441 -4.36 -14.72 -10.44
C ILE A 441 -4.39 -15.52 -11.76
N ILE A 442 -4.92 -16.74 -11.72
CA ILE A 442 -4.98 -17.65 -12.88
C ILE A 442 -6.01 -17.18 -13.92
N SER A 443 -7.19 -16.72 -13.50
CA SER A 443 -8.34 -16.52 -14.40
C SER A 443 -9.10 -15.20 -14.23
N GLY A 444 -8.80 -14.41 -13.19
CA GLY A 444 -9.50 -13.16 -12.89
C GLY A 444 -9.14 -12.02 -13.84
N ASP A 445 -9.95 -10.95 -13.88
CA ASP A 445 -9.64 -9.73 -14.63
C ASP A 445 -8.40 -8.99 -14.08
N ASP A 446 -7.96 -7.93 -14.76
CA ASP A 446 -6.78 -7.15 -14.35
C ASP A 446 -6.86 -6.65 -12.90
N PHE A 447 -8.03 -6.19 -12.46
CA PHE A 447 -8.22 -5.66 -11.11
C PHE A 447 -8.22 -6.76 -10.05
N GLN A 448 -8.85 -7.90 -10.34
CA GLN A 448 -8.88 -9.09 -9.48
C GLN A 448 -7.49 -9.71 -9.34
N ALA A 449 -6.78 -9.90 -10.46
CA ALA A 449 -5.42 -10.43 -10.45
C ALA A 449 -4.48 -9.48 -9.70
N LEU A 450 -4.56 -8.16 -9.95
CA LEU A 450 -3.77 -7.15 -9.25
C LEU A 450 -4.10 -7.11 -7.75
N GLY A 451 -5.38 -7.17 -7.39
CA GLY A 451 -5.85 -7.20 -6.00
C GLY A 451 -5.29 -8.40 -5.23
N SER A 452 -5.36 -9.60 -5.82
CA SER A 452 -4.77 -10.82 -5.23
C SER A 452 -3.25 -10.70 -5.07
N LEU A 453 -2.55 -10.22 -6.10
CA LEU A 453 -1.09 -10.02 -6.04
C LEU A 453 -0.70 -8.98 -4.99
N CYS A 454 -1.47 -7.89 -4.86
CA CYS A 454 -1.27 -6.87 -3.84
C CYS A 454 -1.49 -7.44 -2.43
N LEU A 455 -2.49 -8.31 -2.25
CA LEU A 455 -2.75 -8.96 -0.97
C LEU A 455 -1.63 -9.91 -0.56
N PHE A 456 -1.15 -10.77 -1.46
CA PHE A 456 0.03 -11.61 -1.21
C PHE A 456 1.29 -10.78 -0.96
N SER A 457 1.48 -9.69 -1.71
CA SER A 457 2.59 -8.76 -1.49
C SER A 457 2.51 -8.09 -0.12
N THR A 458 1.32 -7.68 0.31
CA THR A 458 1.09 -7.04 1.62
C THR A 458 1.35 -8.04 2.75
N LEU A 459 0.86 -9.27 2.65
CA LEU A 459 1.14 -10.35 3.60
C LEU A 459 2.65 -10.60 3.73
N LEU A 460 3.38 -10.62 2.60
CA LEU A 460 4.83 -10.81 2.59
C LEU A 460 5.60 -9.65 3.24
N GLN A 461 5.11 -8.42 3.09
CA GLN A 461 5.73 -7.20 3.62
C GLN A 461 5.38 -6.91 5.08
N THR A 462 4.31 -7.50 5.60
CA THR A 462 3.87 -7.34 6.99
C THR A 462 4.92 -7.93 7.92
N LYS A 463 5.51 -7.11 8.80
CA LYS A 463 6.63 -7.52 9.67
C LYS A 463 6.17 -8.30 10.89
N GLU A 464 4.91 -8.10 11.25
CA GLU A 464 4.21 -8.67 12.38
C GLU A 464 3.78 -10.11 12.13
N LEU A 465 3.86 -10.58 10.87
CA LEU A 465 3.51 -11.93 10.48
C LEU A 465 4.72 -12.86 10.63
N ASP A 466 4.52 -13.94 11.40
CA ASP A 466 5.58 -14.91 11.64
C ASP A 466 5.90 -15.73 10.38
N GLU A 467 7.13 -16.24 10.32
CA GLU A 467 7.61 -17.07 9.21
C GLU A 467 6.77 -18.35 9.04
N SER A 468 6.24 -18.90 10.15
CA SER A 468 5.31 -20.03 10.19
C SER A 468 4.01 -19.78 9.40
N MET A 469 3.49 -18.56 9.48
CA MET A 469 2.28 -18.15 8.77
C MET A 469 2.56 -17.91 7.29
N LEU A 470 3.70 -17.31 6.96
CA LEU A 470 4.15 -17.15 5.57
C LEU A 470 4.39 -18.50 4.89
N ASP A 471 4.92 -19.47 5.63
CA ASP A 471 5.13 -20.85 5.15
C ASP A 471 3.80 -21.55 4.89
N ALA A 472 2.85 -21.45 5.83
CA ALA A 472 1.49 -21.98 5.65
C ALA A 472 0.80 -21.40 4.41
N LEU A 473 1.00 -20.11 4.12
CA LEU A 473 0.46 -19.45 2.92
C LEU A 473 1.18 -19.86 1.61
N GLY A 474 2.37 -20.46 1.69
CA GLY A 474 3.22 -20.81 0.55
C GLY A 474 4.02 -19.62 -0.01
N ILE A 475 4.19 -18.55 0.76
CA ILE A 475 4.85 -17.30 0.34
C ILE A 475 6.11 -16.95 1.15
N LEU A 476 6.64 -17.89 1.95
CA LEU A 476 7.88 -17.66 2.68
C LEU A 476 9.06 -17.53 1.69
N PRO A 477 9.80 -16.39 1.67
CA PRO A 477 11.00 -16.25 0.85
C PRO A 477 12.09 -17.23 1.31
N GLN A 478 12.74 -17.93 0.39
CA GLN A 478 13.84 -18.85 0.74
C GLN A 478 14.98 -18.12 1.49
N ARG A 479 15.24 -16.85 1.21
CA ARG A 479 16.22 -16.04 1.96
C ARG A 479 15.86 -15.91 3.44
N LYS A 480 14.57 -15.73 3.77
CA LYS A 480 14.10 -15.68 5.15
C LYS A 480 14.20 -17.06 5.79
N GLN A 481 13.78 -18.11 5.08
CA GLN A 481 13.88 -19.50 5.54
C GLN A 481 15.33 -19.91 5.83
N HIS A 482 16.26 -19.65 4.91
CA HIS A 482 17.68 -19.94 5.08
C HIS A 482 18.28 -19.13 6.25
N LYS A 483 17.94 -17.85 6.37
CA LYS A 483 18.34 -17.04 7.52
C LYS A 483 17.83 -17.63 8.84
N LYS A 484 16.57 -18.07 8.89
CA LYS A 484 15.98 -18.70 10.08
C LYS A 484 16.75 -19.96 10.45
N LEU A 485 16.93 -20.87 9.50
CA LEU A 485 17.64 -22.12 9.71
C LEU A 485 19.09 -21.86 10.17
N LEU A 486 19.77 -20.86 9.58
CA LEU A 486 21.12 -20.46 9.99
C LEU A 486 21.16 -19.93 11.42
N LEU A 487 20.17 -19.12 11.83
CA LEU A 487 20.04 -18.66 13.22
C LEU A 487 19.75 -19.82 14.18
N GLN A 488 18.91 -20.79 13.79
CA GLN A 488 18.61 -21.97 14.60
C GLN A 488 19.82 -22.90 14.75
N ALA A 489 20.58 -23.12 13.68
CA ALA A 489 21.81 -23.88 13.74
C ALA A 489 22.87 -23.19 14.61
N LEU A 490 22.99 -21.85 14.56
CA LEU A 490 23.87 -21.09 15.45
C LEU A 490 23.49 -21.22 16.94
N VAL A 491 22.22 -21.49 17.25
CA VAL A 491 21.72 -21.71 18.62
C VAL A 491 21.91 -23.17 19.07
N GLY A 492 22.36 -24.07 18.18
CA GLY A 492 22.65 -25.47 18.48
C GLY A 492 21.46 -26.42 18.26
N GLU A 493 20.50 -26.06 17.42
CA GLU A 493 19.43 -26.98 17.00
C GLU A 493 19.94 -27.96 15.92
N ASP A 494 20.33 -29.18 16.33
CA ASP A 494 20.90 -30.24 15.45
C ASP A 494 20.05 -30.56 14.20
N LEU A 495 18.73 -30.33 14.27
CA LEU A 495 17.77 -30.56 13.20
C LEU A 495 17.87 -29.48 12.10
N ALA A 496 18.14 -28.24 12.49
CA ALA A 496 18.29 -27.11 11.57
C ALA A 496 19.63 -27.19 10.81
N GLU A 497 20.71 -27.63 11.47
CA GLU A 497 22.01 -27.84 10.82
C GLU A 497 21.92 -28.90 9.71
N ARG A 498 21.21 -30.01 9.97
CA ARG A 498 20.99 -31.05 8.94
C ARG A 498 20.15 -30.55 7.77
N GLN A 499 19.14 -29.73 8.00
CA GLN A 499 18.29 -29.13 6.96
C GLN A 499 19.02 -28.04 6.14
N LEU A 500 19.97 -27.33 6.73
CA LEU A 500 20.79 -26.33 6.02
C LEU A 500 21.71 -26.94 4.96
N PHE A 501 22.21 -28.15 5.22
CA PHE A 501 23.24 -28.80 4.39
C PHE A 501 22.74 -30.03 3.61
N SER A 502 21.45 -30.35 3.66
CA SER A 502 20.86 -31.44 2.88
C SER A 502 20.51 -31.01 1.46
N SER A 503 21.03 -31.72 0.44
CA SER A 503 20.70 -31.54 -1.00
C SER A 503 19.40 -32.22 -1.44
N SER A 504 18.64 -32.79 -0.49
CA SER A 504 17.26 -33.22 -0.73
C SER A 504 16.41 -32.77 0.45
N SER A 505 15.34 -32.03 0.16
CA SER A 505 14.26 -31.69 1.11
C SER A 505 13.40 -32.92 1.46
N GLY A 506 14.05 -34.05 1.74
CA GLY A 506 13.42 -35.34 1.95
C GLY A 506 12.85 -35.48 3.36
N LEU A 507 11.52 -35.48 3.45
CA LEU A 507 10.72 -36.28 4.39
C LEU A 507 11.23 -36.32 5.85
N ALA A 508 11.54 -35.16 6.42
CA ALA A 508 11.38 -34.99 7.85
C ALA A 508 10.02 -34.34 8.05
N ASP A 509 9.14 -35.02 8.76
CA ASP A 509 7.81 -34.59 9.20
C ASP A 509 7.81 -33.07 9.47
N ASP A 510 7.36 -32.28 8.49
CA ASP A 510 7.16 -30.85 8.63
C ASP A 510 6.06 -30.72 9.68
N SER A 511 6.44 -30.63 10.95
CA SER A 511 5.49 -30.32 12.01
C SER A 511 5.01 -28.90 11.72
N ILE A 512 3.95 -28.78 10.91
CA ILE A 512 3.35 -27.51 10.56
C ILE A 512 2.99 -26.81 11.87
N CYS A 513 3.81 -25.80 12.18
CA CYS A 513 3.53 -24.58 12.90
C CYS A 513 2.57 -24.67 14.09
N SER A 514 3.13 -24.90 15.29
CA SER A 514 2.43 -24.70 16.58
C SER A 514 1.65 -23.39 16.64
N ASP A 515 2.19 -22.33 16.05
CA ASP A 515 1.63 -20.98 16.06
C ASP A 515 0.46 -20.84 15.09
N PHE A 516 0.57 -21.39 13.88
CA PHE A 516 -0.54 -21.41 12.92
C PHE A 516 -1.71 -22.23 13.48
N ASP A 517 -1.40 -23.42 14.04
CA ASP A 517 -2.37 -24.30 14.68
C ASP A 517 -3.08 -23.63 15.86
N MET A 518 -2.39 -22.75 16.58
CA MET A 518 -2.98 -21.94 17.65
C MET A 518 -3.99 -20.94 17.09
N TYR A 519 -3.67 -20.22 16.01
CA TYR A 519 -4.59 -19.25 15.40
C TYR A 519 -5.81 -19.93 14.74
N VAL A 520 -5.62 -21.09 14.10
CA VAL A 520 -6.74 -21.87 13.56
C VAL A 520 -7.68 -22.34 14.67
N ARG A 521 -7.15 -22.88 15.77
CA ARG A 521 -7.95 -23.26 16.95
C ARG A 521 -8.68 -22.04 17.54
N LYS A 522 -7.99 -20.90 17.67
CA LYS A 522 -8.57 -19.64 18.13
C LYS A 522 -9.73 -19.18 17.22
N LEU A 523 -9.61 -19.32 15.91
CA LEU A 523 -10.68 -18.98 14.96
C LEU A 523 -11.90 -19.87 15.14
N GLN A 524 -11.68 -21.17 15.35
CA GLN A 524 -12.75 -22.13 15.59
C GLN A 524 -13.43 -21.91 16.95
N ASP A 525 -12.66 -21.79 18.03
CA ASP A 525 -13.18 -21.71 19.40
C ASP A 525 -13.84 -20.37 19.71
N LYS A 526 -13.25 -19.25 19.24
CA LYS A 526 -13.72 -17.89 19.57
C LYS A 526 -14.74 -17.33 18.58
N TYR A 527 -14.62 -17.70 17.29
CA TYR A 527 -15.41 -17.08 16.23
C TYR A 527 -16.26 -18.08 15.43
N GLY A 528 -16.16 -19.38 15.69
CA GLY A 528 -16.93 -20.42 15.01
C GLY A 528 -16.56 -20.63 13.53
N LEU A 529 -15.42 -20.10 13.09
CA LEU A 529 -14.98 -20.19 11.69
C LEU A 529 -14.32 -21.56 11.43
N LYS A 530 -14.93 -22.36 10.55
CA LYS A 530 -14.34 -23.62 10.09
C LYS A 530 -13.18 -23.33 9.14
N CYS A 531 -11.96 -23.55 9.61
CA CYS A 531 -10.76 -23.39 8.79
C CYS A 531 -10.23 -24.77 8.42
N HIS A 532 -9.82 -24.94 7.16
CA HIS A 532 -9.09 -26.14 6.77
C HIS A 532 -7.74 -26.15 7.46
N HIS A 533 -7.47 -27.25 8.14
CA HIS A 533 -6.18 -27.48 8.75
C HIS A 533 -5.22 -27.99 7.66
N PRO A 534 -4.04 -27.36 7.46
CA PRO A 534 -3.06 -27.79 6.48
C PRO A 534 -2.49 -29.19 6.73
N ARG A 535 -2.88 -29.92 7.78
CA ARG A 535 -2.35 -31.26 8.06
C ARG A 535 -2.54 -32.29 6.93
N GLN A 536 -3.41 -32.03 5.95
CA GLN A 536 -3.53 -32.85 4.74
C GLN A 536 -2.58 -32.40 3.60
N MET A 537 -1.97 -31.22 3.67
CA MET A 537 -1.14 -30.63 2.61
C MET A 537 0.14 -29.97 3.17
N THR A 538 1.30 -30.41 2.70
CA THR A 538 2.60 -29.87 3.12
C THR A 538 2.77 -28.40 2.72
N SER A 539 3.56 -27.61 3.47
CA SER A 539 3.87 -26.21 3.10
C SER A 539 4.47 -26.10 1.70
N LYS A 540 5.24 -27.13 1.31
CA LYS A 540 5.75 -27.33 -0.05
C LYS A 540 4.65 -27.34 -1.12
N PHE A 541 3.52 -28.02 -0.88
CA PHE A 541 2.40 -28.05 -1.81
C PHE A 541 1.77 -26.67 -2.01
N HIS A 542 1.52 -25.93 -0.92
CA HIS A 542 0.99 -24.56 -1.00
C HIS A 542 1.92 -23.63 -1.77
N ARG A 543 3.23 -23.80 -1.62
CA ARG A 543 4.23 -23.06 -2.38
C ARG A 543 4.18 -23.37 -3.88
N TYR A 544 4.05 -24.64 -4.27
CA TYR A 544 3.85 -25.01 -5.67
C TYR A 544 2.60 -24.37 -6.26
N GLN A 545 1.46 -24.36 -5.55
CA GLN A 545 0.24 -23.71 -6.04
C GLN A 545 0.42 -22.20 -6.29
N VAL A 546 1.23 -21.51 -5.48
CA VAL A 546 1.54 -20.08 -5.71
C VAL A 546 2.42 -19.93 -6.95
N LEU A 547 3.43 -20.78 -7.12
CA LEU A 547 4.30 -20.77 -8.30
C LEU A 547 3.53 -21.12 -9.58
N ASP A 548 2.65 -22.12 -9.54
CA ASP A 548 1.74 -22.49 -10.63
C ASP A 548 0.87 -21.30 -11.06
N ALA A 549 0.28 -20.61 -10.08
CA ALA A 549 -0.54 -19.44 -10.34
C ALA A 549 0.26 -18.28 -10.97
N LEU A 550 1.50 -18.05 -10.52
CA LEU A 550 2.37 -17.01 -11.08
C LEU A 550 2.86 -17.37 -12.50
N VAL A 551 3.22 -18.63 -12.75
CA VAL A 551 3.58 -19.10 -14.10
C VAL A 551 2.39 -18.97 -15.04
N ALA A 552 1.19 -19.39 -14.61
CA ALA A 552 -0.04 -19.20 -15.36
C ALA A 552 -0.27 -17.71 -15.67
N LEU A 553 -0.09 -16.80 -14.70
CA LEU A 553 -0.20 -15.35 -14.89
C LEU A 553 0.73 -14.82 -15.99
N PHE A 554 1.99 -15.26 -16.02
CA PHE A 554 2.95 -14.81 -17.04
C PHE A 554 2.57 -15.28 -18.45
N CYS A 555 1.93 -16.45 -18.56
CA CYS A 555 1.45 -17.01 -19.82
C CYS A 555 0.15 -16.35 -20.34
N ARG A 556 -0.50 -15.47 -19.57
CA ARG A 556 -1.76 -14.82 -19.97
C ARG A 556 -1.53 -13.66 -20.95
N SER A 557 -2.33 -13.63 -22.00
CA SER A 557 -2.36 -12.54 -22.99
C SER A 557 -3.42 -11.47 -22.70
N ASN A 558 -4.43 -11.81 -21.88
CA ASN A 558 -5.58 -10.94 -21.56
C ASN A 558 -5.35 -9.99 -20.38
N VAL A 559 -4.15 -10.00 -19.79
CA VAL A 559 -3.80 -9.19 -18.61
C VAL A 559 -2.77 -8.14 -19.00
N SER A 560 -2.90 -6.91 -18.49
CA SER A 560 -1.90 -5.85 -18.72
C SER A 560 -0.50 -6.24 -18.25
N ALA A 561 0.53 -5.68 -18.90
CA ALA A 561 1.91 -5.98 -18.55
C ALA A 561 2.25 -5.50 -17.14
N ASP A 562 1.57 -4.46 -16.67
CA ASP A 562 1.76 -3.91 -15.32
C ASP A 562 1.33 -4.87 -14.20
N VAL A 563 0.24 -5.62 -14.38
CA VAL A 563 -0.17 -6.65 -13.40
C VAL A 563 0.84 -7.80 -13.40
N ARG A 564 1.30 -8.21 -14.58
CA ARG A 564 2.36 -9.22 -14.71
C ARG A 564 3.67 -8.74 -14.06
N LEU A 565 4.01 -7.46 -14.13
CA LEU A 565 5.18 -6.89 -13.45
C LEU A 565 5.12 -7.04 -11.92
N VAL A 566 3.95 -6.83 -11.31
CA VAL A 566 3.75 -7.09 -9.87
C VAL A 566 3.93 -8.58 -9.57
N GLY A 567 3.42 -9.46 -10.44
CA GLY A 567 3.66 -10.90 -10.37
C GLY A 567 5.15 -11.26 -10.46
N GLY A 568 5.90 -10.62 -11.37
CA GLY A 568 7.34 -10.81 -11.55
C GLY A 568 8.14 -10.37 -10.32
N TRP A 569 7.76 -9.26 -9.70
CA TRP A 569 8.32 -8.84 -8.42
C TRP A 569 8.08 -9.88 -7.33
N LEU A 570 6.84 -10.34 -7.16
CA LEU A 570 6.49 -11.35 -6.16
C LEU A 570 7.25 -12.66 -6.41
N PHE A 571 7.31 -13.12 -7.65
CA PHE A 571 8.06 -14.30 -8.06
C PHE A 571 9.54 -14.22 -7.67
N ARG A 572 10.19 -13.07 -7.90
CA ARG A 572 11.58 -12.86 -7.51
C ARG A 572 11.80 -12.86 -6.00
N GLN A 573 10.84 -12.35 -5.22
CA GLN A 573 10.95 -12.42 -3.76
C GLN A 573 10.88 -13.87 -3.26
N LEU A 574 10.11 -14.73 -3.93
CA LEU A 574 9.88 -16.11 -3.52
C LEU A 574 11.04 -17.06 -3.90
N LEU A 575 11.70 -16.85 -5.04
CA LEU A 575 12.73 -17.73 -5.59
C LEU A 575 14.12 -17.06 -5.67
N PRO A 576 14.77 -16.74 -4.55
CA PRO A 576 15.96 -15.92 -4.61
C PRO A 576 17.14 -16.54 -5.34
N HIS A 577 17.49 -17.85 -5.22
CA HIS A 577 18.51 -18.57 -6.02
C HIS A 577 18.48 -20.09 -5.69
N GLY A 578 17.61 -20.89 -6.30
CA GLY A 578 17.55 -22.34 -6.03
C GLY A 578 16.63 -23.11 -6.98
N GLU A 579 17.24 -23.97 -7.79
CA GLU A 579 16.69 -24.73 -8.92
C GLU A 579 15.78 -25.91 -8.50
N GLU A 580 15.78 -26.29 -7.22
CA GLU A 580 15.17 -27.55 -6.75
C GLU A 580 13.62 -27.52 -6.68
N GLU A 581 13.01 -26.33 -6.66
CA GLU A 581 11.55 -26.18 -6.53
C GLU A 581 10.86 -25.74 -7.82
N PHE A 582 11.61 -25.31 -8.85
CA PHE A 582 11.03 -24.93 -10.12
C PHE A 582 11.04 -26.12 -11.07
N THR A 583 9.86 -26.60 -11.45
CA THR A 583 9.78 -27.83 -12.26
C THR A 583 10.21 -27.57 -13.70
N ALA A 584 10.76 -28.59 -14.36
CA ALA A 584 11.01 -28.54 -15.81
C ALA A 584 9.71 -28.25 -16.60
N PHE A 585 8.55 -28.63 -16.05
CA PHE A 585 7.23 -28.30 -16.59
C PHE A 585 6.95 -26.79 -16.57
N HIS A 586 7.20 -26.11 -15.45
CA HIS A 586 7.06 -24.65 -15.36
C HIS A 586 7.95 -23.94 -16.38
N LEU A 587 9.21 -24.38 -16.50
CA LEU A 587 10.14 -23.80 -17.47
C LEU A 587 9.64 -24.00 -18.91
N LYS A 588 9.17 -25.21 -19.23
CA LYS A 588 8.61 -25.53 -20.54
C LYS A 588 7.40 -24.65 -20.88
N TRP A 589 6.49 -24.48 -19.93
CA TRP A 589 5.30 -23.66 -20.14
C TRP A 589 5.64 -22.17 -20.40
N LEU A 590 6.59 -21.62 -19.64
CA LEU A 590 7.10 -20.27 -19.89
C LEU A 590 7.80 -20.16 -21.25
N LYS A 591 8.60 -21.17 -21.64
CA LYS A 591 9.28 -21.23 -22.94
C LYS A 591 8.27 -21.20 -24.09
N ASP A 592 7.22 -22.01 -24.02
CA ASP A 592 6.22 -22.09 -25.09
C ASP A 592 5.44 -20.77 -25.22
N SER A 593 5.03 -20.16 -24.11
CA SER A 593 4.39 -18.84 -24.16
C SER A 593 5.34 -17.73 -24.63
N HIS A 594 6.62 -17.79 -24.31
CA HIS A 594 7.61 -16.82 -24.80
C HIS A 594 7.77 -16.90 -26.33
N LYS A 595 7.68 -18.10 -26.93
CA LYS A 595 7.71 -18.27 -28.40
C LYS A 595 6.57 -17.50 -29.07
N ASP A 596 5.37 -17.51 -28.49
CA ASP A 596 4.24 -16.74 -29.02
C ASP A 596 4.51 -15.22 -29.00
N TYR A 597 5.18 -14.71 -27.97
CA TYR A 597 5.60 -13.31 -27.92
C TYR A 597 6.74 -13.01 -28.90
N SER A 598 7.68 -13.93 -29.10
CA SER A 598 8.74 -13.79 -30.11
C SER A 598 8.14 -13.63 -31.52
N ILE A 599 7.13 -14.45 -31.86
CA ILE A 599 6.43 -14.35 -33.15
C ILE A 599 5.74 -12.99 -33.29
N LYS A 600 4.99 -12.56 -32.26
CA LYS A 600 4.33 -11.24 -32.27
C LYS A 600 5.31 -10.08 -32.38
N LEU A 601 6.46 -10.16 -31.71
CA LEU A 601 7.50 -9.14 -31.79
C LEU A 601 8.12 -9.09 -33.19
N LEU A 602 8.31 -10.24 -33.83
CA LEU A 602 8.79 -10.34 -35.21
C LEU A 602 7.76 -9.78 -36.20
N ASP A 603 6.47 -10.05 -36.02
CA ASP A 603 5.41 -9.48 -36.86
C ASP A 603 5.40 -7.94 -36.80
N GLU A 604 5.64 -7.37 -35.61
CA GLU A 604 5.73 -5.90 -35.42
C GLU A 604 7.00 -5.27 -36.05
N SER A 605 8.00 -6.06 -36.46
CA SER A 605 9.09 -5.56 -37.31
C SER A 605 8.59 -5.07 -38.68
N GLY A 606 7.46 -5.61 -39.13
CA GLY A 606 6.69 -5.16 -40.29
C GLY A 606 5.64 -4.08 -39.94
N GLY A 607 5.54 -3.66 -38.69
CA GLY A 607 4.55 -2.70 -38.21
C GLY A 607 4.84 -1.24 -38.58
N CYS A 608 3.94 -0.34 -38.15
CA CYS A 608 4.05 1.10 -38.40
C CYS A 608 5.08 1.82 -37.52
N TRP A 609 5.52 1.19 -36.42
CA TRP A 609 6.51 1.72 -35.46
C TRP A 609 7.84 0.94 -35.45
N ARG A 610 8.17 0.24 -36.55
CA ARG A 610 9.38 -0.60 -36.65
C ARG A 610 10.70 0.13 -36.35
N ASP A 611 10.77 1.41 -36.68
CA ASP A 611 11.90 2.30 -36.41
C ASP A 611 12.12 2.59 -34.92
N LEU A 612 11.04 2.56 -34.14
CA LEU A 612 11.06 2.76 -32.69
C LEU A 612 11.05 1.46 -31.89
N LEU A 613 10.90 0.31 -32.55
CA LEU A 613 10.81 -0.98 -31.87
C LEU A 613 12.04 -1.30 -31.00
N VAL A 614 13.25 -1.08 -31.51
CA VAL A 614 14.50 -1.30 -30.75
C VAL A 614 14.63 -0.36 -29.54
N PRO A 615 14.42 0.97 -29.68
CA PRO A 615 14.32 1.87 -28.53
C PRO A 615 13.27 1.46 -27.50
N ILE A 616 12.09 1.03 -27.95
CA ILE A 616 10.99 0.58 -27.08
C ILE A 616 11.42 -0.64 -26.27
N VAL A 617 12.07 -1.63 -26.90
CA VAL A 617 12.61 -2.83 -26.22
C VAL A 617 13.65 -2.44 -25.17
N LYS A 618 14.60 -1.54 -25.50
CA LYS A 618 15.63 -1.08 -24.55
C LYS A 618 15.03 -0.40 -23.32
N GLU A 619 14.04 0.46 -23.52
CA GLU A 619 13.36 1.16 -22.42
C GLU A 619 12.52 0.19 -21.58
N ALA A 620 11.77 -0.71 -22.21
CA ALA A 620 11.02 -1.75 -21.52
C ALA A 620 11.95 -2.67 -20.71
N TRP A 621 13.09 -3.08 -21.27
CA TRP A 621 14.11 -3.89 -20.60
C TRP A 621 14.55 -3.29 -19.27
N LYS A 622 14.95 -2.02 -19.30
CA LYS A 622 15.38 -1.28 -18.12
C LYS A 622 14.27 -1.13 -17.09
N ASN A 623 13.05 -0.81 -17.54
CA ASN A 623 11.92 -0.59 -16.64
C ASN A 623 11.44 -1.89 -15.98
N CYS A 624 11.35 -2.99 -16.72
CA CYS A 624 11.01 -4.30 -16.18
C CYS A 624 12.07 -4.77 -15.18
N LYS A 625 13.36 -4.66 -15.51
CA LYS A 625 14.45 -5.02 -14.59
C LYS A 625 14.34 -4.23 -13.29
N LYS A 626 14.24 -2.89 -13.39
CA LYS A 626 14.11 -2.01 -12.23
C LYS A 626 12.90 -2.37 -11.36
N ALA A 627 11.75 -2.65 -11.99
CA ALA A 627 10.51 -2.99 -11.29
C ALA A 627 10.59 -4.35 -10.56
N ILE A 628 11.25 -5.34 -11.15
CA ILE A 628 11.44 -6.64 -10.53
C ILE A 628 12.47 -6.55 -9.38
N GLU A 629 13.48 -5.67 -9.50
CA GLU A 629 14.57 -5.50 -8.54
C GLU A 629 14.27 -4.63 -7.32
N THR A 630 13.18 -3.86 -7.36
CA THR A 630 12.85 -2.95 -6.26
C THR A 630 12.53 -3.71 -4.97
N SER A 631 12.83 -3.10 -3.83
CA SER A 631 12.50 -3.66 -2.51
C SER A 631 11.00 -3.66 -2.18
N SER A 632 10.21 -2.90 -2.92
CA SER A 632 8.77 -2.76 -2.79
C SER A 632 8.07 -3.10 -4.11
N PRO A 633 6.79 -3.54 -4.09
CA PRO A 633 6.05 -3.83 -5.29
C PRO A 633 5.95 -2.57 -6.17
N PRO A 634 6.03 -2.71 -7.51
CA PRO A 634 6.00 -1.58 -8.44
C PRO A 634 4.72 -0.73 -8.36
N LYS A 635 3.61 -1.37 -8.00
CA LYS A 635 2.31 -0.74 -7.79
C LYS A 635 1.81 -1.07 -6.39
N GLY A 636 1.31 -0.07 -5.67
CA GLY A 636 0.72 -0.23 -4.33
C GLY A 636 -0.73 -0.71 -4.38
N SER A 637 -1.29 -1.13 -3.24
CA SER A 637 -2.66 -1.64 -3.15
C SER A 637 -3.73 -0.68 -3.70
N LYS A 638 -3.50 0.63 -3.66
CA LYS A 638 -4.40 1.66 -4.22
C LYS A 638 -4.69 1.46 -5.72
N SER A 639 -3.73 0.94 -6.49
CA SER A 639 -3.95 0.70 -7.92
C SER A 639 -4.89 -0.47 -8.22
N ALA A 640 -5.23 -1.30 -7.23
CA ALA A 640 -6.21 -2.37 -7.40
C ALA A 640 -7.65 -1.85 -7.51
N ILE A 641 -7.91 -0.62 -7.02
CA ILE A 641 -9.24 0.01 -7.03
C ILE A 641 -9.32 1.29 -7.86
N LEU A 642 -8.17 1.92 -8.15
CA LEU A 642 -8.12 3.04 -9.08
C LEU A 642 -8.11 2.50 -10.52
N PRO A 643 -8.83 3.15 -11.46
CA PRO A 643 -8.74 2.80 -12.86
C PRO A 643 -7.28 2.78 -13.29
N LEU A 644 -6.78 1.62 -13.77
CA LEU A 644 -5.52 1.61 -14.49
C LEU A 644 -5.66 2.60 -15.64
N ASP A 645 -4.62 3.40 -15.90
CA ASP A 645 -4.50 4.21 -17.11
C ASP A 645 -4.73 3.30 -18.32
N SER A 646 -5.97 3.19 -18.76
CA SER A 646 -6.35 2.30 -19.84
C SER A 646 -5.76 2.93 -21.10
N CYS A 647 -4.72 2.31 -21.65
CA CYS A 647 -4.46 2.46 -23.08
C CYS A 647 -5.78 2.09 -23.75
N SER A 648 -6.43 3.03 -24.44
CA SER A 648 -7.70 2.75 -25.09
C SER A 648 -7.39 1.73 -26.20
N PHE A 649 -7.64 0.45 -25.93
CA PHE A 649 -7.36 -0.63 -26.86
C PHE A 649 -8.24 -0.55 -28.13
N GLY A 650 -9.26 0.31 -28.13
CA GLY A 650 -10.11 0.63 -29.27
C GLY A 650 -9.72 1.94 -29.94
N GLY A 651 -8.82 1.88 -30.91
CA GLY A 651 -8.55 3.00 -31.82
C GLY A 651 -7.53 2.64 -32.89
N ASP A 652 -7.82 3.00 -34.15
CA ASP A 652 -6.92 2.77 -35.30
C ASP A 652 -5.84 3.86 -35.46
N SER A 653 -5.69 4.73 -34.46
CA SER A 653 -4.66 5.77 -34.45
C SER A 653 -3.27 5.15 -34.31
N SER A 654 -2.26 5.76 -34.94
CA SER A 654 -0.88 5.28 -34.80
C SER A 654 -0.43 5.23 -33.34
N ILE A 655 -0.83 6.19 -32.50
CA ILE A 655 -0.47 6.24 -31.07
C ILE A 655 -1.07 5.06 -30.30
N ALA A 656 -2.34 4.70 -30.55
CA ALA A 656 -2.95 3.53 -29.92
C ALA A 656 -2.24 2.23 -30.35
N ILE A 657 -1.79 2.13 -31.60
CA ILE A 657 -0.93 1.01 -32.04
C ILE A 657 0.40 1.01 -31.27
N ALA A 658 1.03 2.16 -31.07
CA ALA A 658 2.28 2.26 -30.32
C ALA A 658 2.13 1.82 -28.85
N GLU A 659 1.04 2.21 -28.21
CA GLU A 659 0.70 1.79 -26.85
C GLU A 659 0.49 0.27 -26.76
N ARG A 660 -0.20 -0.33 -27.73
CA ARG A 660 -0.35 -1.80 -27.82
C ARG A 660 0.98 -2.52 -28.02
N ILE A 661 1.84 -2.00 -28.91
CA ILE A 661 3.20 -2.52 -29.11
C ILE A 661 3.99 -2.43 -27.81
N TYR A 662 3.91 -1.31 -27.09
CA TYR A 662 4.65 -1.14 -25.84
C TYR A 662 4.21 -2.14 -24.77
N GLU A 663 2.90 -2.33 -24.59
CA GLU A 663 2.36 -3.34 -23.65
C GLU A 663 2.78 -4.77 -24.05
N MET A 664 2.75 -5.10 -25.34
CA MET A 664 3.23 -6.39 -25.84
C MET A 664 4.73 -6.59 -25.55
N VAL A 665 5.55 -5.58 -25.85
CA VAL A 665 7.01 -5.61 -25.62
C VAL A 665 7.34 -5.72 -24.13
N LYS A 666 6.62 -5.01 -23.25
CA LYS A 666 6.78 -5.19 -21.79
C LYS A 666 6.52 -6.64 -21.38
N GLY A 667 5.46 -7.26 -21.90
CA GLY A 667 5.13 -8.66 -21.65
C GLY A 667 6.24 -9.61 -22.09
N PHE A 668 6.74 -9.43 -23.32
CA PHE A 668 7.88 -10.19 -23.85
C PHE A 668 9.13 -10.06 -22.97
N VAL A 669 9.53 -8.83 -22.67
CA VAL A 669 10.72 -8.52 -21.87
C VAL A 669 10.60 -9.12 -20.47
N LEU A 670 9.46 -8.95 -19.81
CA LEU A 670 9.23 -9.49 -18.47
C LEU A 670 9.37 -11.01 -18.45
N GLN A 671 8.72 -11.71 -19.38
CA GLN A 671 8.79 -13.16 -19.46
C GLN A 671 10.22 -13.63 -19.73
N ARG A 672 10.94 -12.92 -20.62
CA ARG A 672 12.34 -13.22 -20.88
C ARG A 672 13.22 -13.04 -19.64
N GLN A 673 13.03 -11.96 -18.88
CA GLN A 673 13.76 -11.72 -17.64
C GLN A 673 13.44 -12.76 -16.56
N VAL A 674 12.18 -13.20 -16.46
CA VAL A 674 11.77 -14.29 -15.56
C VAL A 674 12.44 -15.61 -15.96
N ILE A 675 12.49 -15.95 -17.25
CA ILE A 675 13.17 -17.15 -17.75
C ILE A 675 14.67 -17.11 -17.44
N LEU A 676 15.35 -15.99 -17.74
CA LEU A 676 16.78 -15.80 -17.43
C LEU A 676 17.05 -15.96 -15.93
N PHE A 677 16.16 -15.39 -15.11
CA PHE A 677 16.24 -15.52 -13.66
C PHE A 677 16.09 -16.97 -13.19
N CYS A 678 15.17 -17.75 -13.79
CA CYS A 678 15.02 -19.18 -13.49
C CYS A 678 16.24 -20.03 -13.89
N LEU A 679 17.00 -19.60 -14.90
CA LEU A 679 18.25 -20.24 -15.32
C LEU A 679 19.47 -19.85 -14.46
N GLY A 680 19.29 -19.01 -13.44
CA GLY A 680 20.39 -18.51 -12.63
C GLY A 680 21.26 -17.44 -13.31
N GLU A 681 20.85 -16.93 -14.47
CA GLU A 681 21.59 -15.89 -15.19
C GLU A 681 21.40 -14.50 -14.55
N THR A 682 22.45 -13.68 -14.58
CA THR A 682 22.38 -12.30 -14.09
C THR A 682 21.68 -11.40 -15.10
N LEU A 683 20.65 -10.66 -14.67
CA LEU A 683 19.95 -9.70 -15.50
C LEU A 683 20.86 -8.53 -15.92
N THR A 684 21.15 -8.41 -17.22
CA THR A 684 21.95 -7.32 -17.78
C THR A 684 21.16 -6.01 -17.88
N ASP A 685 21.85 -4.87 -17.89
CA ASP A 685 21.22 -3.55 -18.08
C ASP A 685 20.81 -3.26 -19.53
N GLN A 686 21.41 -3.98 -20.48
CA GLN A 686 21.13 -3.85 -21.91
C GLN A 686 20.64 -5.19 -22.47
N PRO A 687 19.62 -5.17 -23.35
CA PRO A 687 19.22 -6.35 -24.10
C PRO A 687 20.33 -6.79 -25.06
N PRO A 688 20.50 -8.10 -25.34
CA PRO A 688 21.46 -8.60 -26.33
C PRO A 688 20.99 -8.23 -27.75
N ILE A 689 21.43 -7.07 -28.25
CA ILE A 689 21.12 -6.54 -29.58
C ILE A 689 22.45 -6.30 -30.31
N PHE A 690 22.51 -6.58 -31.61
CA PHE A 690 23.68 -6.27 -32.43
C PHE A 690 24.06 -4.79 -32.38
N SER A 691 25.37 -4.51 -32.48
CA SER A 691 25.84 -3.13 -32.63
C SER A 691 25.36 -2.56 -33.97
N PRO A 692 25.03 -1.25 -34.07
CA PRO A 692 24.59 -0.64 -35.33
C PRO A 692 25.61 -0.72 -36.48
N THR A 693 26.85 -1.12 -36.18
CA THR A 693 28.02 -1.10 -37.07
C THR A 693 28.01 -2.19 -38.13
N ASP A 694 27.21 -3.26 -37.96
CA ASP A 694 27.26 -4.46 -38.81
C ASP A 694 26.10 -4.57 -39.83
N LEU A 695 25.30 -3.50 -39.98
CA LEU A 695 24.15 -3.50 -40.89
C LEU A 695 24.56 -3.14 -42.34
N PRO A 696 23.90 -3.73 -43.36
CA PRO A 696 24.23 -3.47 -44.76
C PRO A 696 24.12 -1.98 -45.08
N VAL A 697 25.21 -1.42 -45.60
CA VAL A 697 25.32 -0.02 -46.02
C VAL A 697 24.26 0.27 -47.07
N ASN A 698 23.35 1.20 -46.79
CA ASN A 698 22.30 1.53 -47.74
C ASN A 698 22.84 2.49 -48.81
N ASN A 699 22.70 2.10 -50.08
CA ASN A 699 23.26 2.83 -51.21
C ASN A 699 22.62 4.22 -51.38
N ARG A 700 21.29 4.37 -51.20
CA ARG A 700 20.60 5.66 -51.40
C ARG A 700 20.94 6.71 -50.35
N ALA A 701 21.01 6.33 -49.08
CA ALA A 701 21.41 7.24 -48.01
C ALA A 701 22.86 7.74 -48.21
N THR A 702 23.74 6.84 -48.64
CA THR A 702 25.14 7.16 -48.95
C THR A 702 25.25 8.09 -50.17
N LEU A 703 24.50 7.81 -51.24
CA LEU A 703 24.42 8.64 -52.45
C LEU A 703 23.86 10.05 -52.16
N ALA A 704 22.89 10.13 -51.25
CA ALA A 704 22.31 11.37 -50.76
C ALA A 704 23.29 12.22 -49.91
N GLY A 705 24.42 11.64 -49.48
CA GLY A 705 25.44 12.29 -48.64
C GLY A 705 25.04 12.34 -47.17
N PHE A 706 24.41 11.28 -46.67
CA PHE A 706 23.76 11.26 -45.38
C PHE A 706 24.51 10.44 -44.33
N ASP A 707 25.03 11.10 -43.29
CA ASP A 707 25.92 10.50 -42.27
C ASP A 707 25.15 9.78 -41.13
N GLY A 708 23.88 9.43 -41.35
CA GLY A 708 23.05 8.67 -40.43
C GLY A 708 22.39 9.41 -39.26
N SER A 709 22.59 10.74 -39.14
CA SER A 709 21.88 11.57 -38.15
C SER A 709 20.46 11.96 -38.60
N VAL A 710 19.52 12.19 -37.68
CA VAL A 710 18.13 12.58 -38.04
C VAL A 710 18.13 13.83 -38.95
N PRO A 711 17.51 13.79 -40.16
CA PRO A 711 17.45 14.93 -41.06
C PRO A 711 16.73 16.10 -40.40
N LYS A 712 17.41 17.24 -40.32
CA LYS A 712 16.82 18.49 -39.84
C LYS A 712 16.46 19.38 -41.03
N PRO A 713 15.37 20.16 -40.94
CA PRO A 713 15.09 21.20 -41.93
C PRO A 713 16.30 22.14 -42.09
N GLY A 714 16.71 22.40 -43.33
CA GLY A 714 17.88 23.21 -43.65
C GLY A 714 19.14 22.42 -44.05
N LEU A 715 19.13 21.07 -43.93
CA LEU A 715 20.24 20.22 -44.36
C LEU A 715 20.34 20.15 -45.91
N GLU A 716 21.55 20.30 -46.46
CA GLU A 716 21.81 20.11 -47.90
C GLU A 716 21.98 18.61 -48.22
N VAL A 717 21.29 18.12 -49.25
CA VAL A 717 21.27 16.70 -49.66
C VAL A 717 21.42 16.61 -51.20
N ASN A 718 22.06 15.56 -51.70
CA ASN A 718 22.16 15.32 -53.14
C ASN A 718 20.81 14.83 -53.73
N LEU A 719 20.43 15.33 -54.90
CA LEU A 719 19.13 15.07 -55.55
C LEU A 719 19.14 13.88 -56.52
N VAL A 720 20.15 13.00 -56.49
CA VAL A 720 20.41 12.00 -57.55
C VAL A 720 19.21 11.07 -57.80
N ASP A 721 18.55 10.60 -56.74
CA ASP A 721 17.41 9.68 -56.81
C ASP A 721 16.06 10.36 -56.52
N ALA A 722 16.02 11.71 -56.45
CA ALA A 722 14.83 12.43 -56.03
C ALA A 722 13.83 12.64 -57.18
N VAL A 723 12.53 12.45 -56.92
CA VAL A 723 11.46 12.57 -57.93
C VAL A 723 10.72 13.90 -57.78
N PRO A 724 10.63 14.75 -58.82
CA PRO A 724 9.89 16.02 -58.75
C PRO A 724 8.39 15.82 -58.48
N CYS A 725 7.86 16.54 -57.50
CA CYS A 725 6.47 16.46 -57.06
C CYS A 725 5.89 17.84 -56.70
N ARG A 726 4.55 17.89 -56.60
CA ARG A 726 3.79 19.03 -56.11
C ARG A 726 2.97 18.63 -54.89
N ILE A 727 2.93 19.51 -53.89
CA ILE A 727 2.11 19.33 -52.68
C ILE A 727 1.46 20.66 -52.30
N ALA A 728 0.23 20.58 -51.78
CA ALA A 728 -0.48 21.72 -51.22
C ALA A 728 -0.72 21.49 -49.72
N PHE A 729 -0.05 22.27 -48.87
CA PHE A 729 -0.29 22.25 -47.41
C PHE A 729 -1.48 23.13 -47.01
N GLU A 730 -1.85 24.09 -47.86
CA GLU A 730 -2.99 24.99 -47.69
C GLU A 730 -3.80 25.01 -48.99
N ARG A 731 -5.13 25.18 -48.90
CA ARG A 731 -6.00 25.26 -50.09
C ARG A 731 -5.49 26.37 -51.03
N GLY A 732 -5.15 26.00 -52.27
CA GLY A 732 -4.73 26.93 -53.32
C GLY A 732 -3.25 27.31 -53.31
N LYS A 733 -2.42 26.78 -52.41
CA LYS A 733 -0.96 27.04 -52.39
C LYS A 733 -0.17 25.77 -52.71
N GLU A 734 -0.07 25.44 -54.00
CA GLU A 734 0.81 24.38 -54.48
C GLU A 734 2.28 24.84 -54.41
N ARG A 735 3.16 23.94 -53.95
CA ARG A 735 4.61 24.13 -53.94
C ARG A 735 5.28 22.97 -54.68
N HIS A 736 6.37 23.29 -55.37
CA HIS A 736 7.22 22.32 -56.05
C HIS A 736 8.32 21.85 -55.10
N PHE A 737 8.46 20.52 -54.98
CA PHE A 737 9.51 19.87 -54.20
C PHE A 737 10.04 18.66 -54.95
N CYS A 738 11.18 18.14 -54.52
CA CYS A 738 11.70 16.84 -54.92
C CYS A 738 11.46 15.86 -53.76
N PHE A 739 10.79 14.76 -54.06
CA PHE A 739 10.47 13.68 -53.14
C PHE A 739 11.63 12.70 -53.06
N LEU A 740 12.05 12.34 -51.85
CA LEU A 740 13.08 11.34 -51.62
C LEU A 740 12.76 10.51 -50.37
N ALA A 741 12.77 9.19 -50.50
CA ALA A 741 12.67 8.25 -49.39
C ALA A 741 14.02 7.55 -49.18
N LEU A 742 14.43 7.41 -47.92
CA LEU A 742 15.71 6.82 -47.54
C LEU A 742 15.61 6.13 -46.18
N SER A 743 16.30 5.00 -46.05
CA SER A 743 16.53 4.30 -44.79
C SER A 743 18.02 4.25 -44.45
N ASN A 744 18.34 4.22 -43.17
CA ASN A 744 19.69 3.98 -42.69
C ASN A 744 19.62 3.09 -41.44
N GLY A 745 19.97 1.81 -41.61
CA GLY A 745 19.77 0.79 -40.59
C GLY A 745 18.30 0.71 -40.15
N THR A 746 18.03 0.89 -38.87
CA THR A 746 16.67 0.83 -38.31
C THR A 746 15.87 2.12 -38.48
N SER A 747 16.48 3.22 -38.90
CA SER A 747 15.81 4.51 -39.09
C SER A 747 15.47 4.76 -40.55
N GLY A 748 14.42 5.53 -40.83
CA GLY A 748 14.03 5.86 -42.18
C GLY A 748 13.17 7.10 -42.27
N TRP A 749 13.32 7.85 -43.35
CA TRP A 749 12.73 9.16 -43.55
C TRP A 749 12.18 9.35 -44.95
N ILE A 750 11.10 10.11 -45.03
CA ILE A 750 10.56 10.71 -46.25
C ILE A 750 10.89 12.19 -46.20
N LEU A 751 11.57 12.68 -47.24
CA LEU A 751 12.03 14.06 -47.36
C LEU A 751 11.32 14.77 -48.51
N LEU A 752 10.95 16.03 -48.26
CA LEU A 752 10.59 16.99 -49.29
C LEU A 752 11.71 18.04 -49.40
N LEU A 753 12.36 18.04 -50.56
CA LEU A 753 13.56 18.80 -50.85
C LEU A 753 13.22 19.99 -51.77
N GLU A 754 13.78 21.16 -51.50
CA GLU A 754 13.70 22.32 -52.38
C GLU A 754 15.02 22.45 -53.18
N GLU A 755 14.94 22.57 -54.50
CA GLU A 755 16.12 22.70 -55.36
C GLU A 755 16.85 24.02 -55.14
N LEU A 756 18.18 23.96 -55.07
CA LEU A 756 19.02 25.16 -54.97
C LEU A 756 19.33 25.71 -56.36
N PRO A 757 18.93 26.97 -56.69
CA PRO A 757 19.15 27.53 -58.01
C PRO A 757 20.63 27.78 -58.37
N LEU A 758 21.54 27.77 -57.37
CA LEU A 758 22.96 28.09 -57.54
C LEU A 758 23.89 26.86 -57.47
N LYS A 759 23.39 25.68 -57.08
CA LYS A 759 24.15 24.43 -57.00
C LYS A 759 23.37 23.33 -57.71
N GLU A 760 23.73 23.05 -58.97
CA GLU A 760 23.12 21.95 -59.73
C GLU A 760 23.23 20.62 -58.95
N LYS A 761 22.12 19.88 -58.87
CA LYS A 761 21.99 18.55 -58.19
C LYS A 761 22.00 18.54 -56.65
N ARG A 762 21.87 19.69 -55.99
CA ARG A 762 21.67 19.75 -54.52
C ARG A 762 20.33 20.39 -54.15
N GLY A 763 19.73 19.88 -53.09
CA GLY A 763 18.49 20.39 -52.53
C GLY A 763 18.57 20.58 -51.01
N ILE A 764 17.67 21.40 -50.47
CA ILE A 764 17.55 21.65 -49.03
C ILE A 764 16.34 20.90 -48.48
N VAL A 765 16.52 20.18 -47.37
CA VAL A 765 15.42 19.54 -46.65
C VAL A 765 14.49 20.60 -46.06
N ARG A 766 13.21 20.59 -46.45
CA ARG A 766 12.18 21.48 -45.87
C ARG A 766 11.27 20.76 -44.91
N VAL A 767 10.85 19.55 -45.26
CA VAL A 767 9.94 18.75 -44.46
C VAL A 767 10.47 17.34 -44.38
N THR A 768 10.34 16.75 -43.19
CA THR A 768 10.78 15.40 -42.86
C THR A 768 9.65 14.65 -42.20
N ALA A 769 9.41 13.41 -42.63
CA ALA A 769 8.45 12.51 -42.02
C ALA A 769 9.08 11.13 -41.78
N PRO A 770 8.60 10.35 -40.80
CA PRO A 770 9.02 8.95 -40.65
C PRO A 770 8.63 8.13 -41.88
N LEU A 771 9.53 7.26 -42.34
CA LEU A 771 9.25 6.29 -43.40
C LEU A 771 8.33 5.16 -42.90
N ALA A 772 8.55 4.70 -41.66
CA ALA A 772 7.78 3.62 -41.07
C ALA A 772 6.31 4.03 -40.87
N GLY A 773 5.40 3.22 -41.40
CA GLY A 773 3.95 3.45 -41.31
C GLY A 773 3.39 4.42 -42.38
N SER A 774 4.17 4.75 -43.42
CA SER A 774 3.73 5.71 -44.44
C SER A 774 2.67 5.20 -45.41
N ASP A 775 2.51 3.89 -45.54
CA ASP A 775 1.49 3.18 -46.33
C ASP A 775 1.21 3.85 -47.70
N PRO A 776 2.17 3.80 -48.65
CA PRO A 776 2.02 4.46 -49.95
C PRO A 776 0.88 3.84 -50.76
N ARG A 777 -0.03 4.68 -51.29
CA ARG A 777 -1.14 4.25 -52.15
C ARG A 777 -1.37 5.22 -53.30
N ILE A 778 -1.41 4.71 -54.53
CA ILE A 778 -1.81 5.50 -55.69
C ILE A 778 -3.33 5.74 -55.66
N ASP A 779 -3.76 6.97 -55.97
CA ASP A 779 -5.19 7.33 -56.02
C ASP A 779 -5.91 6.61 -57.18
N GLU A 780 -7.05 5.98 -56.88
CA GLU A 780 -7.84 5.20 -57.84
C GLU A 780 -8.37 6.03 -59.02
N LYS A 781 -8.63 7.33 -58.81
CA LYS A 781 -9.15 8.26 -59.82
C LYS A 781 -8.04 9.03 -60.52
N HIS A 782 -6.92 9.23 -59.84
CA HIS A 782 -5.79 10.04 -60.29
C HIS A 782 -4.48 9.27 -60.16
N ALA A 783 -4.12 8.50 -61.21
CA ALA A 783 -2.89 7.70 -61.26
C ALA A 783 -1.55 8.48 -61.14
N LYS A 784 -1.60 9.80 -61.04
CA LYS A 784 -0.45 10.70 -60.80
C LYS A 784 -0.32 11.12 -59.34
N TRP A 785 -1.25 10.71 -58.48
CA TRP A 785 -1.31 11.14 -57.09
C TRP A 785 -0.95 9.98 -56.18
N LEU A 786 -0.01 10.23 -55.27
CA LEU A 786 0.39 9.31 -54.22
C LEU A 786 -0.11 9.81 -52.87
N HIS A 787 -0.83 8.96 -52.15
CA HIS A 787 -1.21 9.19 -50.77
C HIS A 787 -0.22 8.55 -49.81
N LEU A 788 0.14 9.30 -48.76
CA LEU A 788 0.98 8.84 -47.66
C LEU A 788 0.32 9.20 -46.33
N ARG A 789 0.37 8.27 -45.37
CA ARG A 789 0.00 8.49 -43.96
C ARG A 789 1.23 8.97 -43.20
N ILE A 790 1.11 10.02 -42.41
CA ILE A 790 2.25 10.61 -41.69
C ILE A 790 1.96 10.58 -40.20
N ARG A 791 2.60 9.64 -39.50
CA ARG A 791 2.48 9.55 -38.03
C ARG A 791 3.44 10.50 -37.31
N PRO A 792 3.23 10.74 -36.00
CA PRO A 792 4.21 11.44 -35.16
C PRO A 792 5.57 10.73 -35.13
N SER A 793 6.65 11.51 -35.05
CA SER A 793 8.03 10.99 -34.98
C SER A 793 8.41 10.43 -33.61
N THR A 794 7.66 10.73 -32.56
CA THR A 794 7.91 10.30 -31.18
C THR A 794 6.61 9.87 -30.51
N VAL A 795 6.73 8.99 -29.51
CA VAL A 795 5.63 8.54 -28.67
C VAL A 795 5.75 9.14 -27.26
N PRO A 796 4.64 9.42 -26.57
CA PRO A 796 4.67 10.09 -25.26
C PRO A 796 5.50 9.38 -24.19
N PHE A 797 5.50 8.05 -24.17
CA PHE A 797 6.17 7.25 -23.13
C PHE A 797 7.69 7.13 -23.31
N LEU A 798 8.25 7.47 -24.48
CA LEU A 798 9.70 7.54 -24.69
C LEU A 798 10.29 8.92 -24.37
N ASP A 799 9.44 9.97 -24.27
CA ASP A 799 9.89 11.36 -24.13
C ASP A 799 8.98 12.16 -23.19
N THR A 800 8.87 11.70 -21.94
CA THR A 800 7.96 12.25 -20.93
C THR A 800 8.13 13.77 -20.73
N GLU A 801 9.35 14.30 -20.89
CA GLU A 801 9.65 15.73 -20.75
C GLU A 801 8.98 16.61 -21.81
N LYS A 802 8.85 16.13 -23.07
CA LYS A 802 8.18 16.90 -24.14
C LYS A 802 6.67 16.99 -23.99
N TYR A 803 6.09 16.08 -23.21
CA TYR A 803 4.63 15.91 -23.08
C TYR A 803 4.09 16.26 -21.68
N LYS A 804 4.93 16.71 -20.73
CA LYS A 804 4.47 17.26 -19.45
C LYS A 804 3.51 18.44 -19.68
N GLY A 805 2.29 18.34 -19.14
CA GLY A 805 1.31 19.44 -19.10
C GLY A 805 0.45 19.64 -20.36
N LYS A 806 0.62 18.81 -21.41
CA LYS A 806 -0.32 18.79 -22.54
C LYS A 806 -1.37 17.71 -22.29
N THR A 807 -2.65 18.06 -22.35
CA THR A 807 -3.74 17.06 -22.39
C THR A 807 -3.41 16.02 -23.46
N ARG A 808 -3.58 14.72 -23.17
CA ARG A 808 -3.43 13.59 -24.12
C ARG A 808 -4.44 13.76 -25.27
N LYS A 809 -4.24 14.76 -26.13
CA LYS A 809 -4.94 14.89 -27.40
C LYS A 809 -4.23 13.92 -28.32
N TYR A 810 -4.84 12.77 -28.56
CA TYR A 810 -4.40 11.82 -29.58
C TYR A 810 -4.13 12.60 -30.86
N LEU A 811 -2.85 12.71 -31.23
CA LEU A 811 -2.46 13.37 -32.47
C LEU A 811 -2.96 12.47 -33.61
N VAL A 812 -3.92 12.97 -34.38
CA VAL A 812 -4.40 12.29 -35.58
C VAL A 812 -3.26 12.28 -36.60
N ASP A 813 -3.07 11.15 -37.27
CA ASP A 813 -2.04 11.04 -38.31
C ASP A 813 -2.32 12.04 -39.44
N GLY A 814 -1.25 12.69 -39.91
CA GLY A 814 -1.30 13.52 -41.10
C GLY A 814 -1.53 12.69 -42.36
N ARG A 815 -2.02 13.33 -43.42
CA ARG A 815 -2.11 12.75 -44.76
C ARG A 815 -1.41 13.67 -45.75
N TRP A 816 -0.45 13.13 -46.49
CA TRP A 816 0.15 13.82 -47.63
C TRP A 816 -0.45 13.29 -48.93
N THR A 817 -0.71 14.20 -49.87
CA THR A 817 -1.09 13.85 -51.24
C THR A 817 -0.10 14.55 -52.16
N LEU A 818 0.72 13.76 -52.84
CA LEU A 818 1.79 14.23 -53.72
C LEU A 818 1.35 14.04 -55.17
N ALA A 819 1.44 15.09 -55.97
CA ALA A 819 1.13 15.06 -57.39
C ALA A 819 2.43 15.01 -58.23
N PHE A 820 2.56 13.98 -59.06
CA PHE A 820 3.71 13.75 -59.93
C PHE A 820 3.42 14.17 -61.38
N ARG A 821 4.48 14.26 -62.19
CA ARG A 821 4.39 14.68 -63.61
C ARG A 821 3.60 13.67 -64.45
N ASP A 822 3.88 12.41 -64.25
CA ASP A 822 3.36 11.26 -64.99
C ASP A 822 3.16 10.06 -64.05
N GLU A 823 2.44 9.06 -64.54
CA GLU A 823 2.14 7.83 -63.81
C GLU A 823 3.40 7.04 -63.48
N GLN A 824 4.41 7.07 -64.36
CA GLN A 824 5.66 6.37 -64.17
C GLN A 824 6.45 6.95 -62.98
N SER A 825 6.55 8.28 -62.88
CA SER A 825 7.14 8.99 -61.75
C SER A 825 6.41 8.70 -60.43
N CYS A 826 5.08 8.56 -60.48
CA CYS A 826 4.28 8.23 -59.30
C CYS A 826 4.54 6.79 -58.83
N LYS A 827 4.63 5.84 -59.77
CA LYS A 827 5.01 4.45 -59.50
C LYS A 827 6.42 4.33 -58.97
N GLU A 828 7.38 5.08 -59.53
CA GLU A 828 8.76 5.14 -59.05
C GLU A 828 8.85 5.62 -57.59
N ALA A 829 8.08 6.65 -57.23
CA ALA A 829 8.01 7.14 -55.86
C ALA A 829 7.38 6.11 -54.89
N GLU A 830 6.33 5.40 -55.32
CA GLU A 830 5.72 4.31 -54.56
C GLU A 830 6.72 3.16 -54.33
N THR A 831 7.37 2.69 -55.39
CA THR A 831 8.37 1.62 -55.29
C THR A 831 9.55 2.01 -54.42
N MET A 832 9.99 3.28 -54.49
CA MET A 832 11.06 3.80 -53.65
C MET A 832 10.71 3.69 -52.16
N VAL A 833 9.49 4.07 -51.77
CA VAL A 833 9.02 3.94 -50.38
C VAL A 833 8.98 2.48 -49.95
N ILE A 834 8.42 1.60 -50.78
CA ILE A 834 8.29 0.16 -50.46
C ILE A 834 9.65 -0.51 -50.31
N GLU A 835 10.60 -0.22 -51.19
CA GLU A 835 11.96 -0.77 -51.13
C GLU A 835 12.70 -0.32 -49.88
N GLU A 836 12.69 0.98 -49.57
CA GLU A 836 13.33 1.50 -48.37
C GLU A 836 12.67 0.97 -47.08
N MET A 837 11.34 0.78 -47.09
CA MET A 837 10.63 0.16 -45.96
C MET A 837 11.05 -1.31 -45.76
N LYS A 838 11.28 -2.07 -46.84
CA LYS A 838 11.77 -3.46 -46.77
C LYS A 838 13.20 -3.53 -46.24
N LEU A 839 14.08 -2.63 -46.69
CA LEU A 839 15.46 -2.53 -46.17
C LEU A 839 15.46 -2.21 -44.67
N GLN A 840 14.64 -1.24 -44.26
CA GLN A 840 14.47 -0.90 -42.85
C GLN A 840 13.95 -2.08 -42.02
N GLN A 841 12.97 -2.84 -42.54
CA GLN A 841 12.44 -4.03 -41.87
C GLN A 841 13.50 -5.11 -41.69
N GLY A 842 14.28 -5.40 -42.74
CA GLY A 842 15.39 -6.36 -42.66
C GLY A 842 16.41 -5.95 -41.60
N ALA A 843 16.78 -4.68 -41.54
CA ALA A 843 17.72 -4.16 -40.54
C ALA A 843 17.20 -4.27 -39.10
N VAL A 844 15.89 -4.01 -38.88
CA VAL A 844 15.26 -4.18 -37.56
C VAL A 844 15.20 -5.67 -37.19
N GLY A 845 14.85 -6.54 -38.14
CA GLY A 845 14.84 -8.00 -37.94
C GLY A 845 16.20 -8.54 -37.54
N GLU A 846 17.28 -8.14 -38.24
CA GLU A 846 18.65 -8.54 -37.91
C GLU A 846 19.07 -8.05 -36.52
N GLN A 847 18.74 -6.81 -36.12
CA GLN A 847 19.04 -6.34 -34.77
C GLN A 847 18.30 -7.12 -33.67
N LEU A 848 17.06 -7.52 -33.93
CA LEU A 848 16.24 -8.30 -32.99
C LEU A 848 16.57 -9.79 -33.00
N LYS A 849 17.34 -10.28 -33.98
CA LYS A 849 17.64 -11.70 -34.18
C LYS A 849 18.20 -12.38 -32.93
N LEU A 850 19.20 -11.79 -32.25
CA LEU A 850 19.75 -12.34 -30.99
C LEU A 850 18.75 -12.39 -29.83
N LEU A 851 17.74 -11.49 -29.83
CA LEU A 851 16.68 -11.53 -28.83
C LEU A 851 15.69 -12.67 -29.09
N LEU A 852 15.42 -12.94 -30.36
CA LEU A 852 14.45 -13.91 -30.85
C LEU A 852 15.00 -15.34 -30.90
N GLU A 853 16.22 -15.52 -31.41
CA GLU A 853 16.95 -16.80 -31.56
C GLU A 853 17.62 -17.25 -30.26
N PHE A 854 16.97 -17.06 -29.12
CA PHE A 854 17.53 -17.55 -27.86
C PHE A 854 17.50 -19.07 -27.84
N ASP A 855 18.62 -19.67 -28.24
CA ASP A 855 18.88 -21.10 -28.13
C ASP A 855 18.92 -21.47 -26.65
N MET A 856 17.82 -22.06 -26.21
CA MET A 856 17.66 -22.58 -24.86
C MET A 856 18.14 -24.03 -24.84
N PRO A 857 18.91 -24.47 -23.84
CA PRO A 857 19.22 -25.89 -23.67
C PRO A 857 17.92 -26.70 -23.66
N GLU A 858 17.84 -27.72 -24.52
CA GLU A 858 16.70 -28.64 -24.60
C GLU A 858 16.66 -29.60 -23.41
N ASP A 859 17.81 -29.86 -22.79
CA ASP A 859 17.94 -30.69 -21.60
C ASP A 859 17.87 -29.85 -20.32
N GLY A 860 17.06 -30.31 -19.37
CA GLY A 860 16.84 -29.65 -18.08
C GLY A 860 18.12 -29.38 -17.30
N LEU A 861 18.03 -28.41 -16.37
CA LEU A 861 18.98 -28.05 -15.30
C LEU A 861 20.15 -29.05 -15.14
N GLN A 862 21.20 -28.92 -15.95
CA GLN A 862 22.41 -29.70 -15.78
C GLN A 862 23.31 -28.97 -14.79
N HIS A 863 23.61 -29.64 -13.66
CA HIS A 863 24.63 -29.22 -12.71
C HIS A 863 25.93 -28.79 -13.44
N PRO A 864 26.59 -27.69 -13.06
CA PRO A 864 27.91 -27.39 -13.54
C PRO A 864 28.87 -28.46 -12.99
N CYS A 865 29.23 -29.43 -13.84
CA CYS A 865 30.26 -30.40 -13.54
C CYS A 865 31.61 -29.67 -13.57
N SER A 866 32.22 -29.47 -12.40
CA SER A 866 33.55 -28.91 -12.26
C SER A 866 34.57 -29.83 -12.93
N SER A 867 35.04 -29.45 -14.12
CA SER A 867 36.17 -30.11 -14.78
C SER A 867 37.32 -29.13 -14.92
N HIS A 868 38.10 -29.00 -13.84
CA HIS A 868 39.51 -28.62 -13.90
C HIS A 868 40.20 -29.16 -12.64
N GLU A 869 40.39 -30.48 -12.58
CA GLU A 869 41.49 -31.03 -11.78
C GLU A 869 42.74 -30.98 -12.65
N THR A 870 43.55 -29.95 -12.40
CA THR A 870 44.96 -29.91 -12.78
C THR A 870 45.69 -31.03 -12.05
N THR A 871 46.25 -31.97 -12.82
CA THR A 871 47.23 -32.95 -12.34
C THR A 871 48.41 -32.24 -11.69
N SER A 872 48.54 -32.35 -10.36
CA SER A 872 49.75 -32.01 -9.63
C SER A 872 50.74 -33.16 -9.75
N ASP A 873 51.84 -32.90 -10.44
CA ASP A 873 53.02 -33.75 -10.52
C ASP A 873 53.81 -33.68 -9.20
N ASP A 874 54.35 -34.83 -8.80
CA ASP A 874 55.14 -35.05 -7.60
C ASP A 874 56.40 -34.17 -7.50
N GLY A 875 56.80 -33.80 -6.27
CA GLY A 875 58.17 -33.32 -6.05
C GLY A 875 58.48 -32.66 -4.72
N SER A 876 58.81 -33.50 -3.72
CA SER A 876 59.67 -33.26 -2.53
C SER A 876 59.10 -32.46 -1.35
#